data_AF-A0A4T0G1I8-F1
#
_entry.id   AF-A0A4T0G1I8-F1
#
_cell.length_a   1.000
_cell.length_b   1.000
_cell.length_c   1.000
_cell.angle_alpha   90.00
_cell.angle_beta   90.00
_cell.angle_gamma   90.00
#
_symmetry.space_group_name_H-M   'P 1'
#
loop_
_entity.id
_entity.type
_entity.pdbx_description
1 polymer ?
#
loop_
_entity_poly.entity_id
_entity_poly.type
_entity_poly.pdbx_seq_one_letter_code
_entity_poly.pdbx_strand_id
1 'polypeptide(L)'
;MASSVIKLNPSSTNNLKVLYNSPLEIINSIASTTPTSVKSATANSIKELKKQEDIQSAQVDATNYPHHAAIGAHLANFSYSLKSANVKHPINISPLQQQQSSYNTSLNWHTGEIYAYAQNLARELMEMPPNYCTPTYFTERAKKEFSGLDNIDLQIFDKEWAESMKMNSFLSVAQGSDEPCKFLQIKYNGAPDSNEKPLALVGKGITMDTGGISLKAGASMDLMRGDCGGACTLLATTQAIAKLKLPINVIFVAPLTENMPSGKATKPGDIITSMSGKTINVLNTDAEGRLVLADALYYISTKHDPHTIIDCATLTGAMVIALGEAYSGVFSTSDDLWNSLNQAGLDEDDKMWRMPFDDFYLKQINHTAADLANTGGRPGGACTAAIFLKQFVEGIEDSQGKESVRSYAHIDIAGSMECTKPDGPNVKGMSGRPTRTIIEFAGGVGASSPASTASTPMSSPTNSTPKRKRFIRKQPLKDRILQWPSNTLLKLYMDWDVAHMIDSPKVARPLGLLLHLLSFLVKYASITKQQKQSVLKKGTSAAYRASALRKSKMTVPWAPVLAVILLSATAINTYTLFTKYRAYRMFMRRDPLSSPNARKVQLDLNLDQSREGTPEIERRKTVGDSLVMVVGFVWKYFILLIWRPLLILIGIPLKKQDKNEALRDGQTEIYQIDMWDVNDGSLALFEIYSPAHALCWIFLNASNWIYLILIMVALWSQIHVMVDKYTQLLKDKLIVQGEVMHEYNESFVHPRVFKATRDASVQTEE
;
A
#
# COMPACT_ATOMS: atom_id res chain seq x y z
N MET A 1 20.39 -47.17 -6.01
CA MET A 1 20.06 -45.75 -5.71
C MET A 1 21.10 -44.89 -6.40
N ALA A 2 20.71 -43.90 -7.18
CA ALA A 2 21.68 -42.98 -7.79
C ALA A 2 22.14 -41.98 -6.73
N SER A 3 23.43 -41.99 -6.41
CA SER A 3 24.09 -41.03 -5.52
C SER A 3 24.84 -39.97 -6.34
N SER A 4 24.88 -38.74 -5.85
CA SER A 4 25.65 -37.64 -6.45
C SER A 4 26.69 -37.08 -5.48
N VAL A 5 27.79 -36.54 -6.02
CA VAL A 5 28.87 -35.91 -5.24
C VAL A 5 29.08 -34.48 -5.74
N ILE A 6 29.01 -33.50 -4.84
CA ILE A 6 29.30 -32.09 -5.10
C ILE A 6 30.71 -31.79 -4.60
N LYS A 7 31.63 -31.40 -5.51
CA LYS A 7 33.01 -30.99 -5.20
C LYS A 7 33.19 -29.49 -5.39
N LEU A 8 33.95 -28.84 -4.50
CA LEU A 8 34.26 -27.41 -4.56
C LEU A 8 35.76 -27.24 -4.86
N ASN A 9 36.10 -26.87 -6.10
CA ASN A 9 37.48 -26.70 -6.54
C ASN A 9 37.83 -25.21 -6.70
N PRO A 10 38.99 -24.74 -6.17
CA PRO A 10 39.50 -23.41 -6.49
C PRO A 10 39.86 -23.30 -7.98
N SER A 11 39.48 -22.21 -8.64
CA SER A 11 39.81 -21.94 -10.05
C SER A 11 39.95 -20.43 -10.32
N SER A 12 40.44 -20.05 -11.51
CA SER A 12 40.43 -18.64 -11.97
C SER A 12 39.11 -18.21 -12.61
N THR A 13 38.11 -19.09 -12.73
CA THR A 13 36.83 -18.83 -13.42
C THR A 13 35.65 -19.50 -12.71
N ASN A 14 34.57 -18.75 -12.49
CA ASN A 14 33.33 -19.26 -11.90
C ASN A 14 32.56 -20.12 -12.91
N ASN A 15 32.70 -21.44 -12.85
CA ASN A 15 32.04 -22.37 -13.78
C ASN A 15 31.49 -23.60 -13.04
N LEU A 16 30.23 -23.94 -13.29
CA LEU A 16 29.60 -25.20 -12.89
C LEU A 16 29.85 -26.25 -13.98
N LYS A 17 30.43 -27.40 -13.62
CA LYS A 17 30.56 -28.55 -14.52
C LYS A 17 29.80 -29.74 -13.96
N VAL A 18 28.87 -30.29 -14.75
CA VAL A 18 28.17 -31.54 -14.43
C VAL A 18 28.84 -32.67 -15.20
N LEU A 19 29.39 -33.64 -14.49
CA LEU A 19 30.02 -34.83 -15.06
C LEU A 19 29.09 -36.03 -14.86
N TYR A 20 28.62 -36.61 -15.96
CA TYR A 20 27.72 -37.77 -16.00
C TYR A 20 28.39 -39.11 -15.62
N ASN A 21 29.44 -39.08 -14.81
CA ASN A 21 30.04 -40.29 -14.26
C ASN A 21 29.11 -40.87 -13.17
N SER A 22 29.29 -42.14 -12.78
CA SER A 22 28.59 -42.74 -11.64
C SER A 22 29.55 -42.86 -10.45
N PRO A 23 29.31 -42.21 -9.31
CA PRO A 23 28.19 -41.30 -9.01
C PRO A 23 28.26 -39.98 -9.80
N LEU A 24 27.09 -39.34 -10.03
CA LEU A 24 27.00 -38.05 -10.75
C LEU A 24 27.83 -37.01 -10.00
N GLU A 25 28.84 -36.43 -10.63
CA GLU A 25 29.71 -35.43 -10.00
C GLU A 25 29.37 -34.02 -10.47
N ILE A 26 29.09 -33.12 -9.54
CA ILE A 26 28.99 -31.68 -9.80
C ILE A 26 30.25 -31.01 -9.26
N ILE A 27 31.02 -30.38 -10.14
CA ILE A 27 32.22 -29.64 -9.78
C ILE A 27 31.92 -28.14 -9.89
N ASN A 28 31.96 -27.45 -8.75
CA ASN A 28 31.93 -25.99 -8.73
C ASN A 28 33.36 -25.48 -8.76
N SER A 29 33.71 -24.79 -9.84
CA SER A 29 34.96 -24.04 -9.94
C SER A 29 34.68 -22.63 -9.41
N ILE A 30 35.15 -22.29 -8.21
CA ILE A 30 34.90 -20.98 -7.55
C ILE A 30 36.16 -20.11 -7.55
N ALA A 31 36.01 -18.85 -7.98
CA ALA A 31 37.10 -17.86 -8.09
C ALA A 31 37.66 -17.42 -6.74
N SER A 32 36.80 -17.37 -5.71
CA SER A 32 37.19 -17.09 -4.32
C SER A 32 36.38 -18.00 -3.39
N THR A 33 37.06 -18.62 -2.43
CA THR A 33 36.42 -19.50 -1.43
C THR A 33 36.06 -18.66 -0.21
N THR A 34 34.86 -18.09 -0.21
CA THR A 34 34.29 -17.28 0.88
C THR A 34 33.04 -17.97 1.44
N PRO A 35 32.60 -17.64 2.66
CA PRO A 35 31.37 -18.20 3.21
C PRO A 35 30.16 -18.08 2.28
N THR A 36 29.96 -16.89 1.71
CA THR A 36 28.85 -16.61 0.78
C THR A 36 28.99 -17.36 -0.54
N SER A 37 30.20 -17.45 -1.11
CA SER A 37 30.39 -18.17 -2.38
C SER A 37 30.21 -19.68 -2.22
N VAL A 38 30.62 -20.27 -1.09
CA VAL A 38 30.37 -21.68 -0.77
C VAL A 38 28.87 -21.94 -0.58
N LYS A 39 28.17 -21.11 0.19
CA LYS A 39 26.71 -21.22 0.39
C LYS A 39 25.96 -21.19 -0.94
N SER A 40 26.25 -20.21 -1.80
CA SER A 40 25.58 -20.06 -3.10
C SER A 40 25.94 -21.16 -4.10
N ALA A 41 27.21 -21.60 -4.16
CA ALA A 41 27.64 -22.68 -5.05
C ALA A 41 26.95 -24.02 -4.69
N THR A 42 26.91 -24.35 -3.40
CA THR A 42 26.24 -25.55 -2.92
C THR A 42 24.74 -25.50 -3.18
N ALA A 43 24.11 -24.35 -2.92
CA ALA A 43 22.68 -24.16 -3.22
C ALA A 43 22.34 -24.35 -4.70
N ASN A 44 23.13 -23.76 -5.60
CA ASN A 44 22.94 -23.89 -7.04
C ASN A 44 23.13 -25.34 -7.50
N SER A 45 24.07 -26.07 -6.89
CA SER A 45 24.28 -27.50 -7.16
C SER A 45 23.07 -28.34 -6.77
N ILE A 46 22.49 -28.12 -5.58
CA ILE A 46 21.26 -28.80 -5.14
C ILE A 46 20.07 -28.46 -6.05
N LYS A 47 19.94 -27.20 -6.47
CA LYS A 47 18.89 -26.79 -7.44
C LYS A 47 19.02 -27.55 -8.76
N GLU A 48 20.24 -27.76 -9.24
CA GLU A 48 20.47 -28.54 -10.46
C GLU A 48 20.13 -30.03 -10.26
N LEU A 49 20.53 -30.62 -9.13
CA LEU A 49 20.18 -32.01 -8.82
C LEU A 49 18.67 -32.23 -8.72
N LYS A 50 17.90 -31.26 -8.18
CA LYS A 50 16.42 -31.33 -8.10
C LYS A 50 15.70 -31.33 -9.45
N LYS A 51 16.41 -31.07 -10.55
CA LYS A 51 15.88 -31.22 -11.92
C LYS A 51 15.89 -32.67 -12.38
N GLN A 52 16.73 -33.51 -11.77
CA GLN A 52 16.82 -34.94 -12.05
C GLN A 52 15.87 -35.71 -11.12
N GLU A 53 15.07 -36.63 -11.65
CA GLU A 53 14.04 -37.35 -10.87
C GLU A 53 14.58 -38.60 -10.14
N ASP A 54 15.74 -39.09 -10.55
CA ASP A 54 16.37 -40.33 -10.08
C ASP A 54 17.34 -40.14 -8.90
N ILE A 55 17.76 -38.89 -8.63
CA ILE A 55 18.69 -38.57 -7.55
C ILE A 55 17.96 -38.47 -6.21
N GLN A 56 18.27 -39.41 -5.31
CA GLN A 56 17.68 -39.46 -3.97
C GLN A 56 18.63 -38.99 -2.87
N SER A 57 19.94 -38.95 -3.14
CA SER A 57 20.96 -38.57 -2.17
C SER A 57 22.11 -37.81 -2.80
N ALA A 58 22.62 -36.81 -2.08
CA ALA A 58 23.79 -36.03 -2.47
C ALA A 58 24.79 -35.92 -1.31
N GLN A 59 26.08 -36.06 -1.65
CA GLN A 59 27.18 -35.77 -0.75
C GLN A 59 27.82 -34.43 -1.12
N VAL A 60 28.06 -33.58 -0.13
CA VAL A 60 28.61 -32.23 -0.32
C VAL A 60 30.01 -32.17 0.25
N ASP A 61 30.99 -31.74 -0.57
CA ASP A 61 32.30 -31.35 -0.07
C ASP A 61 32.18 -30.15 0.88
N ALA A 62 32.38 -30.45 2.17
CA ALA A 62 32.27 -29.51 3.27
C ALA A 62 33.65 -29.16 3.87
N THR A 63 34.74 -29.39 3.13
CA THR A 63 36.11 -29.18 3.62
C THR A 63 36.35 -27.71 4.00
N ASN A 64 35.82 -26.78 3.18
CA ASN A 64 35.93 -25.34 3.40
C ASN A 64 34.55 -24.75 3.77
N TYR A 65 34.44 -24.14 4.95
CA TYR A 65 33.19 -23.54 5.47
C TYR A 65 32.00 -24.51 5.55
N PRO A 66 32.11 -25.60 6.33
CA PRO A 66 31.08 -26.64 6.41
C PRO A 66 29.69 -26.14 6.82
N HIS A 67 29.63 -25.17 7.74
CA HIS A 67 28.39 -24.52 8.17
C HIS A 67 27.64 -23.87 7.00
N HIS A 68 28.36 -23.08 6.19
CA HIS A 68 27.80 -22.36 5.06
C HIS A 68 27.40 -23.30 3.92
N ALA A 69 28.17 -24.37 3.71
CA ALA A 69 27.82 -25.42 2.76
C ALA A 69 26.50 -26.11 3.15
N ALA A 70 26.34 -26.48 4.43
CA ALA A 70 25.11 -27.08 4.94
C ALA A 70 23.90 -26.14 4.77
N ILE A 71 24.04 -24.85 5.11
CA ILE A 71 23.00 -23.85 4.89
C ILE A 71 22.58 -23.78 3.43
N GLY A 72 23.55 -23.62 2.53
CA GLY A 72 23.31 -23.54 1.10
C GLY A 72 22.57 -24.77 0.57
N ALA A 73 23.01 -25.96 1.00
CA ALA A 73 22.43 -27.22 0.55
C ALA A 73 20.97 -27.37 1.00
N HIS A 74 20.72 -27.19 2.30
CA HIS A 74 19.42 -27.49 2.91
C HIS A 74 18.35 -26.42 2.63
N LEU A 75 18.73 -25.14 2.51
CA LEU A 75 17.78 -24.08 2.11
C LEU A 75 17.29 -24.26 0.66
N ALA A 76 18.20 -24.61 -0.25
CA ALA A 76 17.88 -24.89 -1.65
C ALA A 76 17.08 -26.19 -1.84
N ASN A 77 17.28 -27.15 -0.94
CA ASN A 77 16.58 -28.42 -0.96
C ASN A 77 15.09 -28.30 -0.58
N PHE A 78 14.71 -27.23 0.13
CA PHE A 78 13.34 -27.00 0.57
C PHE A 78 12.32 -27.02 -0.58
N SER A 79 11.16 -27.59 -0.31
CA SER A 79 9.96 -27.49 -1.13
C SER A 79 8.73 -27.72 -0.27
N TYR A 80 7.70 -26.93 -0.47
CA TYR A 80 6.40 -27.10 0.16
C TYR A 80 5.37 -27.51 -0.91
N SER A 81 4.56 -28.52 -0.62
CA SER A 81 3.50 -29.01 -1.52
C SER A 81 2.48 -29.84 -0.77
N LEU A 82 1.19 -29.56 -0.99
CA LEU A 82 0.07 -30.40 -0.55
C LEU A 82 -0.50 -31.27 -1.69
N LYS A 83 0.19 -31.37 -2.83
CA LYS A 83 -0.27 -32.20 -3.95
C LYS A 83 -0.27 -33.68 -3.58
N SER A 84 -1.32 -34.40 -3.97
CA SER A 84 -1.45 -35.85 -3.77
C SER A 84 -0.65 -36.70 -4.77
N ALA A 85 -0.23 -36.11 -5.89
CA ALA A 85 0.56 -36.76 -6.93
C ALA A 85 1.73 -35.86 -7.37
N ASN A 86 2.78 -36.47 -7.93
CA ASN A 86 4.02 -35.79 -8.35
C ASN A 86 4.68 -35.01 -7.21
N VAL A 87 4.71 -35.60 -6.01
CA VAL A 87 5.43 -35.06 -4.86
C VAL A 87 6.92 -35.23 -5.12
N LYS A 88 7.64 -34.11 -5.31
CA LYS A 88 9.10 -34.14 -5.32
C LYS A 88 9.58 -34.36 -3.90
N HIS A 89 10.25 -35.48 -3.65
CA HIS A 89 10.89 -35.73 -2.38
C HIS A 89 12.18 -34.90 -2.26
N PRO A 90 12.47 -34.32 -1.09
CA PRO A 90 13.75 -33.67 -0.86
C PRO A 90 14.90 -34.68 -0.98
N ILE A 91 16.03 -34.22 -1.50
CA ILE A 91 17.24 -35.03 -1.64
C ILE A 91 17.82 -35.27 -0.24
N ASN A 92 18.27 -36.48 0.07
CA ASN A 92 19.00 -36.74 1.32
C ASN A 92 20.43 -36.19 1.21
N ILE A 93 20.79 -35.17 2.00
CA ILE A 93 22.06 -34.44 1.89
C ILE A 93 22.96 -34.80 3.08
N SER A 94 24.23 -35.12 2.80
CA SER A 94 25.24 -35.40 3.82
C SER A 94 26.61 -34.83 3.41
N PRO A 95 27.55 -34.61 4.34
CA PRO A 95 28.91 -34.19 3.99
C PRO A 95 29.69 -35.37 3.37
N LEU A 96 30.55 -35.07 2.37
CA LEU A 96 31.36 -36.06 1.64
C LEU A 96 32.38 -36.78 2.53
N GLN A 97 32.97 -36.05 3.47
CA GLN A 97 33.84 -36.61 4.50
C GLN A 97 33.18 -36.37 5.85
N GLN A 98 33.11 -37.41 6.68
CA GLN A 98 32.73 -37.22 8.08
C GLN A 98 33.76 -36.29 8.71
N GLN A 99 33.33 -35.09 9.08
CA GLN A 99 34.20 -34.18 9.80
C GLN A 99 34.50 -34.83 11.16
N GLN A 100 35.78 -35.11 11.44
CA GLN A 100 36.20 -35.27 12.83
C GLN A 100 35.79 -33.97 13.51
N SER A 101 34.93 -34.07 14.51
CA SER A 101 34.59 -32.98 15.41
C SER A 101 35.86 -32.53 16.10
N SER A 102 36.66 -31.70 15.44
CA SER A 102 37.66 -30.90 16.14
C SER A 102 36.84 -29.93 16.98
N TYR A 103 36.89 -30.12 18.29
CA TYR A 103 36.16 -29.34 19.30
C TYR A 103 36.53 -27.84 19.32
N ASN A 104 37.23 -27.32 18.30
CA ASN A 104 37.81 -25.98 18.23
C ASN A 104 37.16 -25.03 17.21
N THR A 105 36.10 -25.41 16.50
CA THR A 105 35.33 -24.47 15.65
C THR A 105 33.84 -24.55 15.96
N SER A 106 33.25 -23.46 16.43
CA SER A 106 31.81 -23.30 16.73
C SER A 106 30.90 -23.48 15.50
N LEU A 107 31.43 -23.27 14.29
CA LEU A 107 30.70 -23.38 13.03
C LEU A 107 31.12 -24.64 12.26
N ASN A 108 30.26 -25.66 12.27
CA ASN A 108 30.45 -26.94 11.58
C ASN A 108 29.21 -27.32 10.74
N TRP A 109 29.24 -28.48 10.07
CA TRP A 109 28.11 -28.93 9.23
C TRP A 109 26.80 -28.98 10.03
N HIS A 110 26.83 -29.58 11.22
CA HIS A 110 25.65 -29.77 12.06
C HIS A 110 25.04 -28.44 12.52
N THR A 111 25.86 -27.45 12.89
CA THR A 111 25.32 -26.12 13.22
C THR A 111 24.66 -25.46 12.01
N GLY A 112 25.22 -25.65 10.81
CA GLY A 112 24.61 -25.17 9.57
C GLY A 112 23.30 -25.87 9.22
N GLU A 113 23.17 -27.16 9.54
CA GLU A 113 21.90 -27.89 9.43
C GLU A 113 20.84 -27.31 10.35
N ILE A 114 21.19 -27.03 11.61
CA ILE A 114 20.25 -26.44 12.58
C ILE A 114 19.74 -25.08 12.07
N TYR A 115 20.63 -24.20 11.58
CA TYR A 115 20.27 -22.90 11.02
C TYR A 115 19.33 -23.03 9.81
N ALA A 116 19.66 -23.93 8.88
CA ALA A 116 18.86 -24.15 7.68
C ALA A 116 17.48 -24.75 7.97
N TYR A 117 17.42 -25.75 8.86
CA TYR A 117 16.17 -26.38 9.25
C TYR A 117 15.26 -25.44 10.04
N ALA A 118 15.83 -24.57 10.88
CA ALA A 118 15.07 -23.53 11.55
C ALA A 118 14.41 -22.57 10.54
N GLN A 119 15.20 -22.01 9.61
CA GLN A 119 14.60 -21.14 8.59
C GLN A 119 13.57 -21.90 7.74
N ASN A 120 13.82 -23.16 7.38
CA ASN A 120 12.85 -23.98 6.64
C ASN A 120 11.57 -24.30 7.44
N LEU A 121 11.65 -24.44 8.76
CA LEU A 121 10.46 -24.55 9.63
C LEU A 121 9.64 -23.26 9.59
N ALA A 122 10.28 -22.10 9.68
CA ALA A 122 9.59 -20.82 9.54
C ALA A 122 8.92 -20.70 8.16
N ARG A 123 9.60 -21.13 7.09
CA ARG A 123 9.06 -21.15 5.72
C ARG A 123 7.87 -22.07 5.58
N GLU A 124 7.94 -23.28 6.13
CA GLU A 124 6.84 -24.24 6.12
C GLU A 124 5.60 -23.65 6.81
N LEU A 125 5.76 -23.08 8.01
CA LEU A 125 4.66 -22.49 8.77
C LEU A 125 4.01 -21.30 8.04
N MET A 126 4.82 -20.44 7.42
CA MET A 126 4.33 -19.30 6.64
C MET A 126 3.68 -19.71 5.31
N GLU A 127 4.15 -20.79 4.67
CA GLU A 127 3.64 -21.24 3.38
C GLU A 127 2.34 -22.03 3.53
N MET A 128 2.12 -22.66 4.69
CA MET A 128 0.90 -23.40 4.95
C MET A 128 -0.35 -22.53 4.79
N PRO A 129 -1.39 -23.03 4.10
CA PRO A 129 -2.63 -22.29 3.95
C PRO A 129 -3.32 -22.09 5.31
N PRO A 130 -4.04 -20.98 5.50
CA PRO A 130 -4.53 -20.55 6.81
C PRO A 130 -5.54 -21.51 7.42
N ASN A 131 -6.31 -22.22 6.60
CA ASN A 131 -7.27 -23.23 7.06
C ASN A 131 -6.60 -24.52 7.58
N TYR A 132 -5.29 -24.68 7.38
CA TYR A 132 -4.47 -25.73 8.00
C TYR A 132 -3.61 -25.14 9.12
N CYS A 133 -2.97 -23.98 8.88
CA CYS A 133 -2.12 -23.30 9.86
C CYS A 133 -2.92 -22.34 10.75
N THR A 134 -3.91 -22.86 11.47
CA THR A 134 -4.68 -22.06 12.43
C THR A 134 -3.86 -21.75 13.70
N PRO A 135 -4.27 -20.79 14.56
CA PRO A 135 -3.62 -20.54 15.85
C PRO A 135 -3.49 -21.82 16.69
N THR A 136 -4.52 -22.66 16.70
CA THR A 136 -4.50 -23.95 17.40
C THR A 136 -3.44 -24.87 16.80
N TYR A 137 -3.45 -25.07 15.48
CA TYR A 137 -2.45 -25.91 14.81
C TYR A 137 -1.02 -25.39 15.04
N PHE A 138 -0.80 -24.08 14.96
CA PHE A 138 0.51 -23.47 15.20
C PHE A 138 1.06 -23.87 16.58
N THR A 139 0.22 -23.82 17.62
CA THR A 139 0.65 -24.21 18.97
C THR A 139 0.89 -25.72 19.13
N GLU A 140 0.13 -26.57 18.44
CA GLU A 140 0.38 -28.02 18.43
C GLU A 140 1.66 -28.37 17.65
N ARG A 141 1.92 -27.67 16.55
CA ARG A 141 3.20 -27.76 15.83
C ARG A 141 4.35 -27.32 16.73
N ALA A 142 4.21 -26.23 17.48
CA ALA A 142 5.21 -25.80 18.46
C ALA A 142 5.49 -26.88 19.52
N LYS A 143 4.45 -27.46 20.16
CA LYS A 143 4.63 -28.57 21.10
C LYS A 143 5.47 -29.72 20.52
N LYS A 144 5.18 -30.11 19.28
CA LYS A 144 5.91 -31.17 18.59
C LYS A 144 7.37 -30.79 18.34
N GLU A 145 7.63 -29.57 17.90
CA GLU A 145 8.98 -29.07 17.59
C GLU A 145 9.89 -28.94 18.83
N PHE A 146 9.30 -28.71 20.01
CA PHE A 146 10.04 -28.57 21.27
C PHE A 146 10.04 -29.85 22.13
N SER A 147 9.33 -30.89 21.70
CA SER A 147 9.28 -32.17 22.40
C SER A 147 10.67 -32.81 22.47
N GLY A 148 11.11 -33.15 23.69
CA GLY A 148 12.40 -33.80 23.93
C GLY A 148 13.61 -32.86 23.94
N LEU A 149 13.41 -31.55 23.85
CA LEU A 149 14.46 -30.56 24.10
C LEU A 149 14.58 -30.27 25.61
N ASP A 150 15.81 -30.19 26.09
CA ASP A 150 16.10 -29.86 27.49
C ASP A 150 15.84 -28.37 27.79
N ASN A 151 15.58 -28.06 29.06
CA ASN A 151 15.43 -26.70 29.57
C ASN A 151 14.30 -25.87 28.94
N ILE A 152 13.25 -26.51 28.44
CA ILE A 152 12.07 -25.86 27.85
C ILE A 152 10.88 -25.87 28.81
N ASP A 153 10.28 -24.70 29.02
CA ASP A 153 8.94 -24.51 29.61
C ASP A 153 8.01 -23.89 28.55
N LEU A 154 7.10 -24.70 28.00
CA LEU A 154 6.14 -24.29 26.96
C LEU A 154 4.74 -24.22 27.56
N GLN A 155 4.12 -23.04 27.44
CA GLN A 155 2.78 -22.75 27.92
C GLN A 155 1.93 -22.21 26.77
N ILE A 156 0.68 -22.68 26.69
CA ILE A 156 -0.32 -22.20 25.74
C ILE A 156 -1.50 -21.70 26.56
N PHE A 157 -1.88 -20.46 26.30
CA PHE A 157 -3.01 -19.83 26.97
C PHE A 157 -4.15 -19.57 25.98
N ASP A 158 -5.36 -19.70 26.48
CA ASP A 158 -6.59 -19.51 25.72
C ASP A 158 -7.19 -18.11 25.94
N LYS A 159 -8.34 -17.86 25.32
CA LYS A 159 -9.06 -16.59 25.36
C LYS A 159 -9.37 -16.15 26.79
N GLU A 160 -9.80 -17.07 27.66
CA GLU A 160 -10.17 -16.79 29.04
C GLU A 160 -8.99 -16.25 29.85
N TRP A 161 -7.79 -16.78 29.57
CA TRP A 161 -6.56 -16.27 30.19
C TRP A 161 -6.25 -14.85 29.69
N ALA A 162 -6.34 -14.60 28.38
CA ALA A 162 -6.13 -13.27 27.82
C ALA A 162 -7.13 -12.23 28.36
N GLU A 163 -8.39 -12.63 28.59
CA GLU A 163 -9.41 -11.81 29.26
C GLU A 163 -9.04 -11.51 30.71
N SER A 164 -8.58 -12.51 31.48
CA SER A 164 -8.11 -12.33 32.86
C SER A 164 -6.91 -11.38 32.97
N MET A 165 -6.07 -11.37 31.92
CA MET A 165 -4.91 -10.48 31.78
C MET A 165 -5.27 -9.11 31.22
N LYS A 166 -6.54 -8.86 30.87
CA LYS A 166 -7.04 -7.62 30.25
C LYS A 166 -6.33 -7.27 28.94
N MET A 167 -5.97 -8.28 28.14
CA MET A 167 -5.37 -8.11 26.82
C MET A 167 -6.41 -7.70 25.77
N ASN A 168 -7.14 -6.59 26.03
CA ASN A 168 -8.26 -6.22 25.16
C ASN A 168 -7.79 -5.72 23.79
N SER A 169 -6.53 -5.31 23.62
CA SER A 169 -5.99 -4.95 22.31
C SER A 169 -5.88 -6.20 21.42
N PHE A 170 -5.29 -7.28 21.95
CA PHE A 170 -5.24 -8.59 21.30
C PHE A 170 -6.64 -9.18 21.08
N LEU A 171 -7.49 -9.19 22.11
CA LEU A 171 -8.85 -9.74 22.03
C LEU A 171 -9.74 -9.01 21.04
N SER A 172 -9.53 -7.69 20.83
CA SER A 172 -10.27 -6.92 19.83
C SER A 172 -10.01 -7.39 18.40
N VAL A 173 -8.82 -7.91 18.10
CA VAL A 173 -8.52 -8.48 16.78
C VAL A 173 -9.16 -9.86 16.68
N ALA A 174 -8.99 -10.68 17.73
CA ALA A 174 -9.46 -12.06 17.75
C ALA A 174 -10.97 -12.24 17.63
N GLN A 175 -11.77 -11.33 18.21
CA GLN A 175 -13.24 -11.44 18.20
C GLN A 175 -13.88 -11.42 16.81
N GLY A 176 -13.12 -11.05 15.77
CA GLY A 176 -13.58 -11.07 14.38
C GLY A 176 -13.74 -12.48 13.81
N SER A 177 -12.94 -13.45 14.26
CA SER A 177 -12.96 -14.84 13.77
C SER A 177 -13.70 -15.79 14.74
N ASP A 178 -14.18 -16.90 14.19
CA ASP A 178 -14.65 -18.06 14.96
C ASP A 178 -13.51 -19.02 15.35
N GLU A 179 -12.32 -18.89 14.72
CA GLU A 179 -11.14 -19.67 15.10
C GLU A 179 -10.60 -19.19 16.47
N PRO A 180 -10.38 -20.08 17.44
CA PRO A 180 -9.93 -19.68 18.77
C PRO A 180 -8.53 -19.05 18.76
N CYS A 181 -8.41 -17.86 19.35
CA CYS A 181 -7.10 -17.25 19.57
C CYS A 181 -6.29 -18.00 20.63
N LYS A 182 -4.96 -17.99 20.47
CA LYS A 182 -4.00 -18.58 21.41
C LYS A 182 -2.93 -17.56 21.79
N PHE A 183 -2.37 -17.68 22.98
CA PHE A 183 -1.13 -16.99 23.35
C PHE A 183 -0.08 -18.04 23.70
N LEU A 184 0.95 -18.14 22.86
CA LEU A 184 2.05 -19.08 23.06
C LEU A 184 3.17 -18.41 23.85
N GLN A 185 3.71 -19.12 24.85
CA GLN A 185 4.91 -18.73 25.58
C GLN A 185 5.88 -19.91 25.64
N ILE A 186 7.14 -19.68 25.32
CA ILE A 186 8.22 -20.67 25.43
C ILE A 186 9.38 -20.02 26.18
N LYS A 187 9.80 -20.63 27.28
CA LYS A 187 11.05 -20.27 27.97
C LYS A 187 12.10 -21.33 27.72
N TYR A 188 13.30 -20.88 27.41
CA TYR A 188 14.49 -21.70 27.34
C TYR A 188 15.47 -21.21 28.40
N ASN A 189 15.81 -22.06 29.36
CA ASN A 189 16.73 -21.74 30.46
C ASN A 189 18.11 -22.33 30.17
N GLY A 190 18.84 -21.72 29.22
CA GLY A 190 20.16 -22.18 28.80
C GLY A 190 21.33 -21.60 29.60
N ALA A 191 21.12 -20.49 30.30
CA ALA A 191 22.17 -19.84 31.06
C ALA A 191 22.63 -20.70 32.27
N PRO A 192 23.90 -20.61 32.68
CA PRO A 192 24.37 -21.27 33.90
C PRO A 192 23.62 -20.82 35.16
N ASP A 193 23.19 -19.55 35.21
CA ASP A 193 22.29 -19.02 36.24
C ASP A 193 20.86 -18.86 35.69
N SER A 194 19.92 -19.60 36.26
CA SER A 194 18.50 -19.52 35.88
C SER A 194 17.86 -18.15 36.16
N ASN A 195 18.49 -17.30 36.98
CA ASN A 195 18.01 -15.95 37.29
C ASN A 195 18.59 -14.89 36.35
N GLU A 196 19.51 -15.24 35.45
CA GLU A 196 20.01 -14.30 34.45
C GLU A 196 18.86 -13.76 33.61
N LYS A 197 18.84 -12.44 33.41
CA LYS A 197 17.77 -11.77 32.66
C LYS A 197 17.70 -12.40 31.25
N PRO A 198 16.50 -12.69 30.72
CA PRO A 198 16.39 -13.34 29.43
C PRO A 198 16.45 -12.34 28.27
N LEU A 199 16.83 -12.85 27.09
CA LEU A 199 16.49 -12.25 25.80
C LEU A 199 15.01 -12.54 25.52
N ALA A 200 14.21 -11.49 25.34
CA ALA A 200 12.80 -11.59 25.02
C ALA A 200 12.54 -11.47 23.51
N LEU A 201 11.81 -12.43 22.95
CA LEU A 201 11.40 -12.49 21.55
C LEU A 201 9.88 -12.41 21.44
N VAL A 202 9.34 -11.49 20.64
CA VAL A 202 7.89 -11.29 20.48
C VAL A 202 7.49 -11.36 19.01
N GLY A 203 6.69 -12.36 18.62
CA GLY A 203 6.32 -12.56 17.21
C GLY A 203 4.86 -12.21 16.91
N LYS A 204 4.60 -11.37 15.90
CA LYS A 204 3.24 -11.18 15.35
C LYS A 204 2.73 -12.53 14.79
N GLY A 205 1.60 -13.00 15.32
CA GLY A 205 1.02 -14.31 14.99
C GLY A 205 -0.33 -14.24 14.28
N ILE A 206 -0.50 -13.38 13.26
CA ILE A 206 -1.75 -13.35 12.51
C ILE A 206 -1.78 -14.47 11.47
N THR A 207 -2.51 -15.55 11.73
CA THR A 207 -2.50 -16.74 10.84
C THR A 207 -3.24 -16.51 9.52
N MET A 208 -4.15 -15.54 9.50
CA MET A 208 -4.76 -15.01 8.28
C MET A 208 -5.18 -13.57 8.50
N ASP A 209 -4.77 -12.67 7.61
CA ASP A 209 -5.15 -11.27 7.63
C ASP A 209 -5.98 -10.87 6.40
N THR A 210 -7.27 -10.68 6.61
CA THR A 210 -8.18 -10.14 5.58
C THR A 210 -8.31 -8.62 5.68
N GLY A 211 -7.74 -8.00 6.72
CA GLY A 211 -7.91 -6.61 7.11
C GLY A 211 -9.11 -6.32 8.01
N GLY A 212 -9.95 -7.33 8.28
CA GLY A 212 -11.18 -7.15 9.06
C GLY A 212 -12.22 -6.30 8.31
N ILE A 213 -12.84 -5.34 9.00
CA ILE A 213 -13.84 -4.43 8.38
C ILE A 213 -13.18 -3.51 7.34
N SER A 214 -11.94 -3.08 7.56
CA SER A 214 -11.07 -2.44 6.58
C SER A 214 -10.52 -3.46 5.58
N LEU A 215 -11.43 -4.15 4.87
CA LEU A 215 -11.12 -5.31 4.04
C LEU A 215 -10.04 -5.01 2.99
N LYS A 216 -9.02 -5.86 2.92
CA LYS A 216 -8.00 -5.82 1.87
C LYS A 216 -8.61 -6.09 0.49
N ALA A 217 -7.92 -5.63 -0.55
CA ALA A 217 -8.29 -5.97 -1.92
C ALA A 217 -8.10 -7.48 -2.18
N GLY A 218 -8.91 -8.05 -3.09
CA GLY A 218 -8.84 -9.49 -3.39
C GLY A 218 -7.52 -9.94 -4.03
N ALA A 219 -6.82 -9.06 -4.74
CA ALA A 219 -5.55 -9.39 -5.37
C ALA A 219 -4.46 -9.66 -4.32
N SER A 220 -3.80 -10.83 -4.42
CA SER A 220 -2.71 -11.25 -3.54
C SER A 220 -3.06 -11.39 -2.05
N MET A 221 -4.35 -11.41 -1.70
CA MET A 221 -4.78 -11.64 -0.30
C MET A 221 -4.36 -13.04 0.19
N ASP A 222 -4.16 -14.01 -0.71
CA ASP A 222 -3.67 -15.34 -0.36
C ASP A 222 -2.29 -15.31 0.32
N LEU A 223 -1.45 -14.31 0.03
CA LEU A 223 -0.15 -14.11 0.67
C LEU A 223 -0.26 -13.78 2.16
N MET A 224 -1.43 -13.32 2.62
CA MET A 224 -1.67 -13.01 4.03
C MET A 224 -1.71 -14.24 4.95
N ARG A 225 -1.60 -15.46 4.38
CA ARG A 225 -1.19 -16.66 5.14
C ARG A 225 0.18 -16.51 5.81
N GLY A 226 1.06 -15.70 5.20
CA GLY A 226 2.39 -15.38 5.71
C GLY A 226 2.39 -14.30 6.80
N ASP A 227 1.23 -13.77 7.20
CA ASP A 227 1.14 -12.66 8.17
C ASP A 227 1.42 -13.07 9.64
N CYS A 228 1.73 -14.35 9.82
CA CYS A 228 2.29 -14.93 11.04
C CYS A 228 3.82 -15.04 10.99
N GLY A 229 4.49 -14.47 9.98
CA GLY A 229 5.92 -14.60 9.76
C GLY A 229 6.78 -14.19 10.95
N GLY A 230 6.34 -13.20 11.73
CA GLY A 230 6.99 -12.80 12.98
C GLY A 230 7.04 -13.93 14.02
N ALA A 231 5.90 -14.58 14.25
CA ALA A 231 5.81 -15.75 15.13
C ALA A 231 6.55 -16.96 14.55
N CYS A 232 6.44 -17.23 13.25
CA CYS A 232 7.12 -18.36 12.59
C CYS A 232 8.65 -18.28 12.72
N THR A 233 9.22 -17.11 12.42
CA THR A 233 10.67 -16.87 12.48
C THR A 233 11.19 -17.02 13.90
N LEU A 234 10.55 -16.36 14.87
CA LEU A 234 11.00 -16.39 16.27
C LEU A 234 10.75 -17.73 16.97
N LEU A 235 9.70 -18.47 16.62
CA LEU A 235 9.50 -19.86 17.07
C LEU A 235 10.68 -20.73 16.61
N ALA A 236 11.02 -20.67 15.33
CA ALA A 236 12.10 -21.45 14.76
C ALA A 236 13.49 -21.04 15.30
N THR A 237 13.73 -19.74 15.48
CA THR A 237 14.92 -19.22 16.15
C THR A 237 15.03 -19.79 17.57
N THR A 238 13.95 -19.75 18.35
CA THR A 238 13.95 -20.28 19.73
C THR A 238 14.25 -21.78 19.76
N GLN A 239 13.72 -22.55 18.80
CA GLN A 239 14.03 -23.97 18.66
C GLN A 239 15.51 -24.19 18.33
N ALA A 240 16.08 -23.40 17.42
CA ALA A 240 17.49 -23.48 17.05
C ALA A 240 18.41 -23.15 18.22
N ILE A 241 18.12 -22.10 18.98
CA ILE A 241 18.84 -21.72 20.19
C ILE A 241 18.89 -22.89 21.19
N ALA A 242 17.75 -23.55 21.43
CA ALA A 242 17.67 -24.70 22.32
C ALA A 242 18.45 -25.92 21.78
N LYS A 243 18.37 -26.21 20.47
CA LYS A 243 19.13 -27.29 19.82
C LYS A 243 20.65 -27.05 19.86
N LEU A 244 21.08 -25.80 19.73
CA LEU A 244 22.48 -25.37 19.83
C LEU A 244 22.96 -25.31 21.29
N LYS A 245 22.03 -25.39 22.25
CA LYS A 245 22.30 -25.28 23.68
C LYS A 245 23.04 -23.99 24.03
N LEU A 246 22.61 -22.86 23.47
CA LEU A 246 23.27 -21.58 23.73
C LEU A 246 23.18 -21.23 25.22
N PRO A 247 24.25 -20.68 25.83
CA PRO A 247 24.31 -20.46 27.27
C PRO A 247 23.59 -19.17 27.70
N ILE A 248 22.34 -18.98 27.27
CA ILE A 248 21.53 -17.79 27.55
C ILE A 248 20.10 -18.19 27.93
N ASN A 249 19.43 -17.36 28.71
CA ASN A 249 17.99 -17.48 28.94
C ASN A 249 17.24 -16.76 27.82
N VAL A 250 16.23 -17.42 27.25
CA VAL A 250 15.37 -16.86 26.20
C VAL A 250 13.91 -17.05 26.56
N ILE A 251 13.10 -16.03 26.35
CA ILE A 251 11.65 -16.14 26.42
C ILE A 251 11.03 -15.67 25.11
N PHE A 252 10.25 -16.53 24.47
CA PHE A 252 9.50 -16.24 23.27
C PHE A 252 8.01 -16.20 23.57
N VAL A 253 7.31 -15.19 23.04
CA VAL A 253 5.85 -15.13 23.06
C VAL A 253 5.26 -14.80 21.69
N ALA A 254 4.09 -15.35 21.40
CA ALA A 254 3.32 -15.04 20.20
C ALA A 254 1.82 -14.97 20.49
N PRO A 255 1.18 -13.78 20.34
CA PRO A 255 -0.28 -13.69 20.25
C PRO A 255 -0.74 -14.19 18.88
N LEU A 256 -1.49 -15.30 18.86
CA LEU A 256 -1.92 -16.01 17.67
C LEU A 256 -3.42 -15.87 17.45
N THR A 257 -3.84 -15.33 16.30
CA THR A 257 -5.24 -15.17 15.92
C THR A 257 -5.40 -14.96 14.42
N GLU A 258 -6.62 -15.02 13.90
CA GLU A 258 -6.96 -14.45 12.59
C GLU A 258 -7.49 -13.00 12.73
N ASN A 259 -7.44 -12.24 11.64
CA ASN A 259 -8.13 -10.96 11.49
C ASN A 259 -9.20 -11.08 10.39
N MET A 260 -10.46 -11.22 10.80
CA MET A 260 -11.59 -11.56 9.94
C MET A 260 -12.74 -10.54 10.05
N PRO A 261 -13.44 -10.20 8.95
CA PRO A 261 -14.69 -9.46 9.02
C PRO A 261 -15.80 -10.38 9.53
N SER A 262 -16.58 -9.89 10.50
CA SER A 262 -17.80 -10.54 10.95
C SER A 262 -18.72 -9.53 11.63
N GLY A 263 -19.92 -9.97 12.03
CA GLY A 263 -20.83 -9.13 12.83
C GLY A 263 -20.30 -8.77 14.23
N LYS A 264 -19.18 -9.37 14.67
CA LYS A 264 -18.52 -9.13 15.96
C LYS A 264 -17.14 -8.47 15.81
N ALA A 265 -16.67 -8.26 14.58
CA ALA A 265 -15.36 -7.71 14.33
C ALA A 265 -15.24 -6.27 14.88
N THR A 266 -14.00 -5.90 15.23
CA THR A 266 -13.67 -4.52 15.58
C THR A 266 -14.02 -3.59 14.41
N LYS A 267 -14.52 -2.40 14.75
CA LYS A 267 -15.01 -1.42 13.78
C LYS A 267 -14.09 -0.20 13.77
N PRO A 268 -13.85 0.43 12.60
CA PRO A 268 -13.22 1.74 12.54
C PRO A 268 -13.94 2.74 13.47
N GLY A 269 -13.20 3.35 14.39
CA GLY A 269 -13.68 4.27 15.41
C GLY A 269 -13.89 3.66 16.80
N ASP A 270 -13.76 2.33 16.96
CA ASP A 270 -13.79 1.71 18.28
C ASP A 270 -12.58 2.18 19.12
N ILE A 271 -12.81 2.45 20.40
CA ILE A 271 -11.75 2.73 21.37
C ILE A 271 -11.63 1.53 22.31
N ILE A 272 -10.44 0.95 22.39
CA ILE A 272 -10.12 -0.20 23.22
C ILE A 272 -9.09 0.17 24.28
N THR A 273 -9.09 -0.50 25.43
CA THR A 273 -8.11 -0.29 26.50
C THR A 273 -7.16 -1.48 26.55
N SER A 274 -5.88 -1.29 26.22
CA SER A 274 -4.85 -2.34 26.24
C SER A 274 -4.58 -2.86 27.66
N MET A 275 -3.79 -3.93 27.75
CA MET A 275 -3.26 -4.48 29.00
C MET A 275 -2.48 -3.43 29.81
N SER A 276 -1.81 -2.49 29.12
CA SER A 276 -1.08 -1.38 29.75
C SER A 276 -1.99 -0.29 30.32
N GLY A 277 -3.31 -0.35 30.07
CA GLY A 277 -4.27 0.68 30.44
C GLY A 277 -4.36 1.85 29.47
N LYS A 278 -3.48 1.91 28.45
CA LYS A 278 -3.57 2.92 27.37
C LYS A 278 -4.79 2.65 26.49
N THR A 279 -5.46 3.71 26.10
CA THR A 279 -6.59 3.65 25.17
C THR A 279 -6.10 3.79 23.73
N ILE A 280 -6.63 2.94 22.84
CA ILE A 280 -6.30 2.91 21.42
C ILE A 280 -7.57 3.12 20.60
N ASN A 281 -7.60 4.17 19.77
CA ASN A 281 -8.62 4.39 18.76
C ASN A 281 -8.27 3.61 17.48
N VAL A 282 -9.06 2.60 17.17
CA VAL A 282 -8.87 1.73 16.00
C VAL A 282 -9.49 2.42 14.80
N LEU A 283 -8.72 3.21 14.06
CA LEU A 283 -9.19 3.89 12.85
C LEU A 283 -9.11 3.01 11.59
N ASN A 284 -8.25 2.00 11.61
CA ASN A 284 -8.12 1.03 10.52
C ASN A 284 -7.91 -0.38 11.09
N THR A 285 -8.82 -1.32 10.84
CA THR A 285 -8.73 -2.69 11.37
C THR A 285 -7.70 -3.56 10.65
N ASP A 286 -7.14 -3.06 9.54
CA ASP A 286 -5.99 -3.64 8.80
C ASP A 286 -4.64 -3.21 9.39
N ALA A 287 -4.67 -2.50 10.52
CA ALA A 287 -3.52 -2.20 11.36
C ALA A 287 -3.63 -2.96 12.69
N GLU A 288 -3.93 -4.26 12.59
CA GLU A 288 -4.17 -5.22 13.67
C GLU A 288 -2.88 -5.75 14.29
N GLY A 289 -1.80 -5.92 13.51
CA GLY A 289 -0.56 -6.53 13.98
C GLY A 289 0.03 -5.77 15.16
N ARG A 290 -0.04 -4.44 15.11
CA ARG A 290 0.41 -3.60 16.22
C ARG A 290 -0.51 -3.67 17.45
N LEU A 291 -1.80 -3.97 17.25
CA LEU A 291 -2.76 -4.15 18.35
C LEU A 291 -2.46 -5.44 19.11
N VAL A 292 -2.21 -6.56 18.41
CA VAL A 292 -1.87 -7.83 19.08
C VAL A 292 -0.50 -7.75 19.76
N LEU A 293 0.47 -7.08 19.14
CA LEU A 293 1.80 -6.87 19.72
C LEU A 293 1.78 -5.94 20.93
N ALA A 294 0.89 -4.95 20.99
CA ALA A 294 0.81 -4.02 22.12
C ALA A 294 0.66 -4.75 23.46
N ASP A 295 -0.25 -5.72 23.55
CA ASP A 295 -0.45 -6.49 24.78
C ASP A 295 0.70 -7.48 25.03
N ALA A 296 1.25 -8.10 23.98
CA ALA A 296 2.36 -9.04 24.12
C ALA A 296 3.68 -8.37 24.57
N LEU A 297 4.00 -7.19 24.03
CA LEU A 297 5.16 -6.39 24.42
C LEU A 297 5.04 -5.89 25.86
N TYR A 298 3.84 -5.46 26.26
CA TYR A 298 3.61 -5.03 27.64
C TYR A 298 3.66 -6.21 28.62
N TYR A 299 3.09 -7.36 28.24
CA TYR A 299 3.18 -8.60 29.01
C TYR A 299 4.64 -9.00 29.27
N ILE A 300 5.45 -9.12 28.21
CA ILE A 300 6.83 -9.62 28.34
C ILE A 300 7.72 -8.65 29.12
N SER A 301 7.56 -7.34 28.90
CA SER A 301 8.36 -6.31 29.55
C SER A 301 8.06 -6.15 31.05
N THR A 302 6.86 -6.53 31.49
CA THR A 302 6.44 -6.40 32.90
C THR A 302 6.50 -7.70 33.70
N LYS A 303 6.41 -8.86 33.04
CA LYS A 303 6.36 -10.17 33.73
C LYS A 303 7.69 -10.89 33.80
N HIS A 304 8.67 -10.53 32.97
CA HIS A 304 9.89 -11.35 32.79
C HIS A 304 11.21 -10.58 32.88
N ASP A 305 11.19 -9.28 33.20
CA ASP A 305 12.36 -8.38 33.31
C ASP A 305 13.52 -8.68 32.32
N PRO A 306 13.24 -8.69 31.00
CA PRO A 306 14.28 -9.01 30.02
C PRO A 306 15.32 -7.89 29.92
N HIS A 307 16.57 -8.26 29.59
CA HIS A 307 17.63 -7.27 29.31
C HIS A 307 17.48 -6.66 27.90
N THR A 308 16.97 -7.45 26.94
CA THR A 308 16.73 -7.03 25.56
C THR A 308 15.39 -7.61 25.09
N ILE A 309 14.60 -6.79 24.39
CA ILE A 309 13.36 -7.21 23.72
C ILE A 309 13.55 -7.03 22.22
N ILE A 310 13.28 -8.08 21.44
CA ILE A 310 13.21 -8.03 19.98
C ILE A 310 11.82 -8.50 19.57
N ASP A 311 11.09 -7.66 18.85
CA ASP A 311 9.88 -8.10 18.17
C ASP A 311 10.06 -8.19 16.65
N CYS A 312 9.36 -9.13 16.05
CA CYS A 312 9.41 -9.41 14.62
C CYS A 312 7.99 -9.48 14.07
N ALA A 313 7.72 -8.79 12.96
CA ALA A 313 6.39 -8.74 12.39
C ALA A 313 6.38 -8.42 10.89
N THR A 314 5.49 -9.08 10.15
CA THR A 314 5.02 -8.63 8.84
C THR A 314 4.06 -7.45 9.03
N LEU A 315 4.61 -6.28 9.37
CA LEU A 315 3.79 -5.23 10.01
C LEU A 315 3.20 -4.23 9.03
N THR A 316 3.96 -3.79 8.02
CA THR A 316 3.51 -2.69 7.17
C THR A 316 3.81 -2.88 5.69
N GLY A 317 2.80 -2.60 4.85
CA GLY A 317 3.03 -2.40 3.42
C GLY A 317 3.97 -1.23 3.11
N ALA A 318 4.13 -0.28 4.04
CA ALA A 318 5.10 0.81 3.90
C ALA A 318 6.54 0.31 3.89
N MET A 319 6.87 -0.75 4.65
CA MET A 319 8.20 -1.35 4.64
C MET A 319 8.51 -2.04 3.31
N VAL A 320 7.51 -2.69 2.71
CA VAL A 320 7.62 -3.28 1.36
C VAL A 320 8.00 -2.21 0.34
N ILE A 321 7.36 -1.03 0.39
CA ILE A 321 7.67 0.08 -0.52
C ILE A 321 9.05 0.68 -0.24
N ALA A 322 9.48 0.73 1.03
CA ALA A 322 10.74 1.34 1.41
C ALA A 322 11.97 0.51 1.03
N LEU A 323 11.96 -0.80 1.31
CA LEU A 323 13.15 -1.65 1.23
C LEU A 323 12.99 -2.87 0.30
N GLY A 324 11.78 -3.17 -0.17
CA GLY A 324 11.49 -4.37 -0.96
C GLY A 324 11.83 -5.66 -0.21
N GLU A 325 12.21 -6.72 -0.95
CA GLU A 325 12.55 -8.03 -0.38
C GLU A 325 14.01 -8.17 0.08
N ALA A 326 14.85 -7.16 -0.15
CA ALA A 326 16.29 -7.26 0.11
C ALA A 326 16.63 -7.21 1.60
N TYR A 327 16.01 -6.28 2.34
CA TYR A 327 16.34 -5.98 3.74
C TYR A 327 15.13 -6.14 4.65
N SER A 328 15.36 -6.64 5.87
CA SER A 328 14.44 -6.44 6.99
C SER A 328 14.67 -5.04 7.60
N GLY A 329 13.61 -4.30 7.89
CA GLY A 329 13.73 -2.95 8.46
C GLY A 329 13.76 -2.98 9.99
N VAL A 330 14.80 -2.39 10.61
CA VAL A 330 15.03 -2.43 12.06
C VAL A 330 14.89 -1.04 12.68
N PHE A 331 14.06 -0.94 13.70
CA PHE A 331 13.93 0.22 14.57
C PHE A 331 14.50 -0.14 15.94
N SER A 332 15.60 0.48 16.34
CA SER A 332 16.30 0.14 17.60
C SER A 332 16.43 1.37 18.50
N THR A 333 16.21 1.18 19.81
CA THR A 333 16.43 2.21 20.83
C THR A 333 17.92 2.38 21.18
N SER A 334 18.77 1.45 20.77
CA SER A 334 20.21 1.45 21.04
C SER A 334 21.03 1.25 19.76
N ASP A 335 22.12 2.00 19.63
CA ASP A 335 23.10 1.83 18.56
C ASP A 335 23.81 0.48 18.64
N ASP A 336 24.13 0.02 19.85
CA ASP A 336 24.80 -1.27 20.08
C ASP A 336 23.92 -2.44 19.68
N LEU A 337 22.62 -2.38 20.02
CA LEU A 337 21.66 -3.39 19.60
C LEU A 337 21.50 -3.41 18.07
N TRP A 338 21.43 -2.24 17.44
CA TRP A 338 21.39 -2.13 15.99
C TRP A 338 22.65 -2.74 15.35
N ASN A 339 23.83 -2.34 15.82
CA ASN A 339 25.11 -2.78 15.27
C ASN A 339 25.27 -4.30 15.39
N SER A 340 24.86 -4.87 16.52
CA SER A 340 24.90 -6.32 16.75
C SER A 340 23.97 -7.08 15.79
N LEU A 341 22.73 -6.60 15.62
CA LEU A 341 21.77 -7.19 14.67
C LEU A 341 22.24 -7.06 13.22
N ASN A 342 22.79 -5.90 12.86
CA ASN A 342 23.31 -5.65 11.52
C ASN A 342 24.51 -6.55 11.21
N GLN A 343 25.44 -6.70 12.16
CA GLN A 343 26.60 -7.57 12.00
C GLN A 343 26.18 -9.02 11.81
N ALA A 344 25.30 -9.54 12.67
CA ALA A 344 24.72 -10.88 12.52
C ALA A 344 24.04 -11.07 11.14
N GLY A 345 23.38 -10.02 10.62
CA GLY A 345 22.74 -10.05 9.31
C GLY A 345 23.72 -10.09 8.14
N LEU A 346 24.89 -9.45 8.30
CA LEU A 346 25.99 -9.52 7.33
C LEU A 346 26.64 -10.91 7.34
N ASP A 347 26.90 -11.47 8.52
CA ASP A 347 27.52 -12.78 8.69
C ASP A 347 26.65 -13.89 8.07
N GLU A 348 25.33 -13.81 8.25
CA GLU A 348 24.39 -14.77 7.69
C GLU A 348 23.92 -14.44 6.25
N ASP A 349 24.33 -13.33 5.65
CA ASP A 349 23.78 -12.81 4.38
C ASP A 349 22.23 -12.76 4.39
N ASP A 350 21.68 -12.29 5.51
CA ASP A 350 20.26 -12.03 5.71
C ASP A 350 20.09 -10.62 6.30
N LYS A 351 20.10 -9.67 5.37
CA LYS A 351 20.49 -8.28 5.61
C LYS A 351 19.40 -7.49 6.33
N MET A 352 19.85 -6.61 7.22
CA MET A 352 19.03 -5.68 7.99
C MET A 352 19.30 -4.25 7.50
N TRP A 353 18.34 -3.34 7.66
CA TRP A 353 18.53 -1.91 7.40
C TRP A 353 17.92 -1.07 8.52
N ARG A 354 18.65 -0.07 9.00
CA ARG A 354 18.18 0.78 10.10
C ARG A 354 17.14 1.76 9.62
N MET A 355 16.04 1.83 10.35
CA MET A 355 14.94 2.77 10.14
C MET A 355 14.88 3.81 11.27
N PRO A 356 14.44 5.05 10.99
CA PRO A 356 14.40 6.10 12.00
C PRO A 356 13.35 5.81 13.07
N PHE A 357 13.76 5.87 14.35
CA PHE A 357 12.92 5.55 15.52
C PHE A 357 12.68 6.77 16.43
N ASP A 358 12.20 7.86 15.84
CA ASP A 358 12.09 9.17 16.46
C ASP A 358 10.67 9.46 16.98
N ASP A 359 10.54 10.09 18.17
CA ASP A 359 9.24 10.43 18.76
C ASP A 359 8.45 11.47 17.96
N PHE A 360 9.06 12.12 16.96
CA PHE A 360 8.39 12.96 15.96
C PHE A 360 7.16 12.27 15.35
N TYR A 361 7.24 10.97 15.05
CA TYR A 361 6.14 10.22 14.44
C TYR A 361 4.94 10.04 15.39
N LEU A 362 5.12 10.19 16.71
CA LEU A 362 4.05 10.07 17.70
C LEU A 362 2.95 11.11 17.47
N LYS A 363 3.30 12.30 16.95
CA LYS A 363 2.37 13.38 16.59
C LYS A 363 1.29 12.94 15.59
N GLN A 364 1.59 11.94 14.77
CA GLN A 364 0.65 11.41 13.78
C GLN A 364 -0.37 10.45 14.40
N ILE A 365 -0.12 9.92 15.60
CA ILE A 365 -0.97 8.92 16.24
C ILE A 365 -1.55 9.37 17.59
N ASN A 366 -1.11 10.48 18.18
CA ASN A 366 -1.61 10.96 19.49
C ASN A 366 -2.64 12.11 19.40
N HIS A 367 -3.42 12.16 18.33
CA HIS A 367 -4.29 13.30 18.00
C HIS A 367 -5.80 13.02 18.20
N THR A 368 -6.17 11.85 18.72
CA THR A 368 -7.57 11.43 18.86
C THR A 368 -8.08 11.59 20.29
N ALA A 369 -9.32 11.13 20.55
CA ALA A 369 -9.89 11.09 21.90
C ALA A 369 -9.31 9.95 22.78
N ALA A 370 -8.60 8.99 22.18
CA ALA A 370 -7.82 7.96 22.88
C ALA A 370 -6.35 8.39 22.97
N ASP A 371 -5.58 7.74 23.86
CA ASP A 371 -4.15 8.00 24.04
C ASP A 371 -3.37 7.82 22.73
N LEU A 372 -3.73 6.82 21.93
CA LEU A 372 -3.14 6.52 20.63
C LEU A 372 -4.21 6.19 19.58
N ALA A 373 -3.92 6.49 18.33
CA ALA A 373 -4.60 5.95 17.15
C ALA A 373 -3.75 4.82 16.58
N ASN A 374 -4.37 3.74 16.11
CA ASN A 374 -3.63 2.62 15.56
C ASN A 374 -3.06 2.87 14.15
N THR A 375 -3.24 4.06 13.58
CA THR A 375 -2.64 4.44 12.29
C THR A 375 -2.33 5.93 12.25
N GLY A 376 -1.19 6.28 11.64
CA GLY A 376 -0.76 7.67 11.40
C GLY A 376 -1.04 8.18 9.98
N GLY A 377 -1.68 7.35 9.14
CA GLY A 377 -1.89 7.65 7.72
C GLY A 377 -0.78 7.10 6.81
N ARG A 378 -0.68 7.64 5.59
CA ARG A 378 0.22 7.12 4.54
C ARG A 378 1.70 7.47 4.73
N PRO A 379 2.09 8.72 5.06
CA PRO A 379 3.51 9.09 5.18
C PRO A 379 4.16 8.43 6.39
N GLY A 380 5.32 7.81 6.22
CA GLY A 380 6.05 7.21 7.34
C GLY A 380 5.31 6.05 8.03
N GLY A 381 4.50 5.29 7.28
CA GLY A 381 3.66 4.22 7.84
C GLY A 381 4.42 3.18 8.69
N ALA A 382 5.63 2.80 8.29
CA ALA A 382 6.50 1.91 9.07
C ALA A 382 6.98 2.57 10.38
N CYS A 383 7.42 3.83 10.30
CA CYS A 383 7.90 4.58 11.46
C CYS A 383 6.79 4.86 12.49
N THR A 384 5.58 5.20 12.04
CA THR A 384 4.42 5.38 12.93
C THR A 384 3.97 4.06 13.55
N ALA A 385 4.11 2.93 12.85
CA ALA A 385 3.86 1.60 13.42
C ALA A 385 4.89 1.25 14.50
N ALA A 386 6.17 1.45 14.24
CA ALA A 386 7.24 1.23 15.21
C ALA A 386 7.08 2.10 16.47
N ILE A 387 6.78 3.40 16.29
CA ILE A 387 6.54 4.31 17.42
C ILE A 387 5.28 3.97 18.20
N PHE A 388 4.25 3.43 17.54
CA PHE A 388 3.10 2.85 18.25
C PHE A 388 3.54 1.70 19.17
N LEU A 389 4.34 0.74 18.68
CA LEU A 389 4.83 -0.39 19.47
C LEU A 389 5.70 0.05 20.65
N LYS A 390 6.58 1.03 20.44
CA LYS A 390 7.43 1.64 21.49
C LYS A 390 6.63 2.05 22.72
N GLN A 391 5.38 2.47 22.56
CA GLN A 391 4.52 2.90 23.68
C GLN A 391 4.09 1.78 24.62
N PHE A 392 4.29 0.51 24.24
CA PHE A 392 3.86 -0.66 25.00
C PHE A 392 5.04 -1.46 25.57
N VAL A 393 6.26 -0.99 25.37
CA VAL A 393 7.45 -1.58 25.98
C VAL A 393 7.75 -0.80 27.25
N GLU A 394 7.57 -1.43 28.40
CA GLU A 394 7.92 -0.81 29.69
C GLU A 394 9.46 -0.76 29.84
N GLY A 395 10.00 0.21 30.58
CA GLY A 395 11.40 0.22 31.02
C GLY A 395 12.46 0.61 29.97
N ILE A 396 12.06 1.19 28.84
CA ILE A 396 12.96 1.68 27.76
C ILE A 396 13.11 3.21 27.72
N GLU A 397 12.56 3.95 28.69
CA GLU A 397 12.53 5.43 28.64
C GLU A 397 13.85 6.09 29.08
N ASP A 398 14.36 6.95 28.20
CA ASP A 398 15.54 7.85 28.32
C ASP A 398 15.11 9.32 28.64
N SER A 399 13.81 9.63 28.62
CA SER A 399 13.33 11.02 28.50
C SER A 399 13.36 11.88 29.78
N GLN A 400 13.78 11.32 30.92
CA GLN A 400 13.83 12.01 32.22
C GLN A 400 15.14 11.77 33.01
N GLY A 401 16.21 11.31 32.33
CA GLY A 401 17.50 11.04 32.98
C GLY A 401 17.51 9.78 33.87
N LYS A 402 16.56 8.87 33.65
CA LYS A 402 16.55 7.53 34.25
C LYS A 402 17.27 6.59 33.30
N GLU A 403 18.20 5.79 33.82
CA GLU A 403 18.94 4.82 33.02
C GLU A 403 17.97 3.77 32.45
N SER A 404 18.00 3.56 31.14
CA SER A 404 17.18 2.53 30.50
C SER A 404 17.58 1.16 31.05
N VAL A 405 16.61 0.39 31.55
CA VAL A 405 16.89 -0.90 32.18
C VAL A 405 16.96 -2.03 31.15
N ARG A 406 16.52 -1.77 29.90
CA ARG A 406 16.54 -2.74 28.80
C ARG A 406 16.65 -2.09 27.42
N SER A 407 17.14 -2.85 26.44
CA SER A 407 17.18 -2.44 25.03
C SER A 407 15.99 -3.00 24.25
N TYR A 408 15.53 -2.29 23.22
CA TYR A 408 14.40 -2.71 22.40
C TYR A 408 14.67 -2.52 20.90
N ALA A 409 14.34 -3.54 20.11
CA ALA A 409 14.29 -3.44 18.66
C ALA A 409 12.99 -4.04 18.08
N HIS A 410 12.41 -3.32 17.14
CA HIS A 410 11.33 -3.80 16.26
C HIS A 410 11.90 -4.13 14.88
N ILE A 411 11.60 -5.32 14.36
CA ILE A 411 11.99 -5.77 13.02
C ILE A 411 10.74 -5.94 12.16
N ASP A 412 10.52 -5.02 11.22
CA ASP A 412 9.47 -5.12 10.20
C ASP A 412 10.00 -5.94 9.02
N ILE A 413 9.43 -7.15 8.87
CA ILE A 413 9.83 -8.16 7.89
C ILE A 413 8.84 -8.27 6.74
N ALA A 414 7.87 -7.34 6.63
CA ALA A 414 6.86 -7.39 5.57
C ALA A 414 7.50 -7.39 4.16
N GLY A 415 8.57 -6.61 3.98
CA GLY A 415 9.33 -6.59 2.73
C GLY A 415 9.98 -7.93 2.39
N SER A 416 10.64 -8.55 3.37
CA SER A 416 11.36 -9.82 3.21
C SER A 416 10.49 -11.07 3.39
N MET A 417 9.17 -10.94 3.50
CA MET A 417 8.24 -12.06 3.75
C MET A 417 8.30 -13.13 2.65
N GLU A 418 8.28 -12.69 1.39
CA GLU A 418 8.29 -13.55 0.21
C GLU A 418 9.62 -13.39 -0.56
N CYS A 419 10.12 -14.49 -1.12
CA CYS A 419 11.14 -14.49 -2.16
C CYS A 419 10.46 -14.61 -3.53
N THR A 420 10.37 -13.50 -4.26
CA THR A 420 9.75 -13.48 -5.58
C THR A 420 10.70 -13.95 -6.67
N LYS A 421 12.00 -13.65 -6.53
CA LYS A 421 13.07 -14.03 -7.45
C LYS A 421 14.09 -14.94 -6.75
N PRO A 422 14.06 -16.26 -7.03
CA PRO A 422 15.02 -17.20 -6.45
C PRO A 422 16.45 -16.88 -6.86
N ASP A 423 17.35 -16.79 -5.88
CA ASP A 423 18.79 -16.64 -6.09
C ASP A 423 19.56 -17.38 -4.99
N GLY A 424 20.73 -17.96 -5.33
CA GLY A 424 21.59 -18.70 -4.42
C GLY A 424 20.81 -19.72 -3.56
N PRO A 425 20.81 -19.61 -2.21
CA PRO A 425 20.05 -20.50 -1.32
C PRO A 425 18.53 -20.24 -1.29
N ASN A 426 18.07 -19.08 -1.76
CA ASN A 426 16.66 -18.71 -1.70
C ASN A 426 15.87 -19.44 -2.80
N VAL A 427 14.67 -19.92 -2.46
CA VAL A 427 13.71 -20.48 -3.42
C VAL A 427 12.38 -19.74 -3.32
N LYS A 428 11.59 -19.81 -4.39
CA LYS A 428 10.33 -19.05 -4.54
C LYS A 428 9.34 -19.40 -3.43
N GLY A 429 8.63 -18.39 -2.93
CA GLY A 429 7.61 -18.53 -1.87
C GLY A 429 8.03 -17.82 -0.58
N MET A 430 7.47 -18.23 0.55
CA MET A 430 7.80 -17.65 1.86
C MET A 430 9.27 -17.87 2.21
N SER A 431 9.91 -16.82 2.71
CA SER A 431 11.37 -16.78 2.88
C SER A 431 11.83 -17.29 4.24
N GLY A 432 10.99 -17.20 5.28
CA GLY A 432 11.37 -17.48 6.68
C GLY A 432 12.47 -16.56 7.22
N ARG A 433 12.70 -15.41 6.59
CA ARG A 433 13.71 -14.44 7.01
C ARG A 433 13.14 -13.51 8.10
N PRO A 434 13.94 -13.07 9.09
CA PRO A 434 15.39 -13.23 9.20
C PRO A 434 15.84 -14.27 10.24
N THR A 435 15.28 -15.49 10.21
CA THR A 435 15.51 -16.53 11.25
C THR A 435 16.99 -16.74 11.59
N ARG A 436 17.87 -16.86 10.58
CA ARG A 436 19.30 -17.13 10.79
C ARG A 436 20.03 -15.97 11.47
N THR A 437 19.75 -14.73 11.06
CA THR A 437 20.32 -13.53 11.70
C THR A 437 20.02 -13.46 13.19
N ILE A 438 18.80 -13.82 13.60
CA ILE A 438 18.42 -13.75 15.01
C ILE A 438 19.08 -14.89 15.81
N ILE A 439 19.28 -16.06 15.21
CA ILE A 439 20.06 -17.15 15.84
C ILE A 439 21.51 -16.68 16.06
N GLU A 440 22.14 -16.08 15.05
CA GLU A 440 23.50 -15.59 15.13
C GLU A 440 23.66 -14.47 16.17
N PHE A 441 22.73 -13.51 16.19
CA PHE A 441 22.66 -12.47 17.22
C PHE A 441 22.60 -13.07 18.63
N ALA A 442 21.74 -14.08 18.85
CA ALA A 442 21.63 -14.76 20.15
C ALA A 442 22.93 -15.47 20.55
N GLY A 443 23.67 -16.04 19.58
CA GLY A 443 25.00 -16.60 19.80
C GLY A 443 26.00 -15.56 20.32
N GLY A 444 25.98 -14.34 19.76
CA GLY A 444 26.83 -13.23 20.19
C GLY A 444 26.51 -12.71 21.61
N VAL A 445 25.24 -12.75 22.03
CA VAL A 445 24.84 -12.39 23.40
C VAL A 445 25.47 -13.35 24.42
N GLY A 446 25.46 -14.66 24.15
CA GLY A 446 26.07 -15.66 25.04
C GLY A 446 27.60 -15.54 25.18
N ALA A 447 28.26 -14.88 24.24
CA ALA A 447 29.72 -14.71 24.24
C ALA A 447 30.22 -13.42 24.96
N SER A 448 29.33 -12.47 25.27
CA SER A 448 29.71 -11.09 25.67
C SER A 448 29.55 -10.75 27.16
N SER A 449 29.18 -11.68 28.04
CA SER A 449 29.32 -11.50 29.50
C SER A 449 30.70 -11.98 29.97
N PRO A 450 31.52 -11.23 30.77
CA PRO A 450 31.36 -9.90 31.39
C PRO A 450 32.52 -8.88 31.14
N ALA A 451 32.25 -7.57 31.17
CA ALA A 451 33.03 -6.49 31.83
C ALA A 451 32.72 -5.07 31.28
N SER A 452 32.56 -4.13 32.22
CA SER A 452 32.29 -2.69 32.08
C SER A 452 33.15 -1.90 31.08
N THR A 453 32.58 -0.85 30.44
CA THR A 453 33.03 0.56 30.64
C THR A 453 32.07 1.57 30.01
N ALA A 454 31.85 2.64 30.77
CA ALA A 454 30.98 3.77 30.50
C ALA A 454 31.59 4.80 29.52
N SER A 455 30.73 5.58 28.85
CA SER A 455 31.12 6.87 28.29
C SER A 455 30.11 7.96 28.67
N THR A 456 30.66 9.09 29.14
CA THR A 456 29.97 10.22 29.77
C THR A 456 29.64 11.31 28.74
N PRO A 457 28.54 12.09 28.89
CA PRO A 457 27.98 12.96 27.86
C PRO A 457 28.36 14.45 28.00
N MET A 458 28.23 15.20 26.90
CA MET A 458 28.28 16.68 26.83
C MET A 458 27.28 17.15 25.77
N SER A 459 26.52 18.24 25.85
CA SER A 459 26.00 19.11 26.90
C SER A 459 25.10 20.12 26.15
N SER A 460 23.88 20.36 26.63
CA SER A 460 22.96 21.37 26.09
C SER A 460 22.97 22.66 26.92
N PRO A 461 22.75 23.83 26.32
CA PRO A 461 21.83 24.85 26.89
C PRO A 461 21.01 25.58 25.79
N THR A 462 19.83 26.18 25.96
CA THR A 462 19.00 26.59 27.11
C THR A 462 17.61 27.09 26.63
N ASN A 463 16.65 27.04 27.55
CA ASN A 463 15.23 27.44 27.53
C ASN A 463 14.86 28.85 26.98
N SER A 464 13.62 28.96 26.47
CA SER A 464 12.64 29.96 26.98
C SER A 464 11.18 29.64 26.59
N THR A 465 10.30 29.56 27.60
CA THR A 465 8.84 29.85 27.53
C THR A 465 8.60 31.20 28.24
N PRO A 466 7.42 31.88 28.27
CA PRO A 466 6.03 31.45 27.95
C PRO A 466 5.11 32.52 27.27
N LYS A 467 3.83 32.19 26.96
CA LYS A 467 2.62 32.86 27.51
C LYS A 467 1.26 32.33 26.97
N ARG A 468 0.36 32.09 27.93
CA ARG A 468 -1.09 31.73 27.83
C ARG A 468 -1.97 32.85 27.25
N LYS A 469 -3.08 32.46 26.59
CA LYS A 469 -4.46 33.04 26.70
C LYS A 469 -5.46 32.00 26.13
N ARG A 470 -6.76 31.89 26.46
CA ARG A 470 -7.65 32.17 27.62
C ARG A 470 -8.97 31.48 27.22
N PHE A 471 -9.56 30.68 28.12
CA PHE A 471 -10.83 29.98 27.91
C PHE A 471 -12.03 30.95 27.83
N ILE A 472 -13.01 30.70 26.95
CA ILE A 472 -14.38 31.26 27.05
C ILE A 472 -15.41 30.16 26.74
N ARG A 473 -16.42 30.01 27.61
CA ARG A 473 -17.45 28.96 27.64
C ARG A 473 -18.66 29.33 26.76
N LYS A 474 -19.33 28.31 26.21
CA LYS A 474 -20.49 28.34 25.29
C LYS A 474 -21.77 28.93 25.91
N GLN A 475 -22.67 29.44 25.06
CA GLN A 475 -24.08 29.64 25.38
C GLN A 475 -24.91 28.33 25.29
N PRO A 476 -26.03 28.20 26.03
CA PRO A 476 -26.79 26.95 26.17
C PRO A 476 -27.72 26.65 24.97
N LEU A 477 -27.96 25.36 24.75
CA LEU A 477 -28.72 24.79 23.63
C LEU A 477 -30.19 25.29 23.53
N LYS A 478 -30.76 25.78 24.63
CA LYS A 478 -32.16 26.21 24.73
C LYS A 478 -32.45 27.47 23.90
N ASP A 479 -31.51 28.41 23.86
CA ASP A 479 -31.70 29.69 23.16
C ASP A 479 -31.55 29.56 21.63
N ARG A 480 -31.01 28.43 21.15
CA ARG A 480 -30.92 28.10 19.72
C ARG A 480 -32.19 27.45 19.15
N ILE A 481 -33.05 26.89 20.00
CA ILE A 481 -34.24 26.13 19.57
C ILE A 481 -35.45 27.04 19.40
N LEU A 482 -35.50 28.17 20.11
CA LEU A 482 -36.62 29.12 20.09
C LEU A 482 -36.60 30.11 18.90
N GLN A 483 -35.58 30.09 18.05
CA GLN A 483 -35.43 31.02 16.93
C GLN A 483 -35.88 30.45 15.57
N TRP A 484 -36.65 29.36 15.53
CA TRP A 484 -37.08 28.79 14.25
C TRP A 484 -38.31 29.53 13.69
N PRO A 485 -38.21 30.28 12.56
CA PRO A 485 -39.36 30.96 11.98
C PRO A 485 -40.04 30.05 10.94
N SER A 486 -41.36 30.20 10.88
CA SER A 486 -42.38 29.56 10.05
C SER A 486 -42.24 29.71 8.53
N ASN A 487 -41.06 29.44 7.96
CA ASN A 487 -40.79 29.53 6.52
C ASN A 487 -40.30 28.21 5.89
N THR A 488 -40.54 27.07 6.53
CA THR A 488 -40.06 25.76 6.05
C THR A 488 -40.66 25.36 4.69
N LEU A 489 -41.89 25.80 4.39
CA LEU A 489 -42.55 25.53 3.12
C LEU A 489 -42.07 26.43 1.97
N LEU A 490 -41.67 27.67 2.28
CA LEU A 490 -41.09 28.58 1.27
C LEU A 490 -39.63 28.23 0.95
N LYS A 491 -38.89 27.67 1.92
CA LYS A 491 -37.54 27.12 1.69
C LYS A 491 -37.52 25.89 0.78
N LEU A 492 -38.56 25.06 0.82
CA LEU A 492 -38.71 23.93 -0.11
C LEU A 492 -38.92 24.37 -1.57
N TYR A 493 -39.36 25.60 -1.81
CA TYR A 493 -39.60 26.14 -3.15
C TYR A 493 -38.47 27.05 -3.65
N MET A 494 -37.67 27.63 -2.75
CA MET A 494 -36.62 28.62 -3.08
C MET A 494 -35.18 28.08 -3.01
N ASP A 495 -34.92 26.93 -2.35
CA ASP A 495 -33.58 26.29 -2.31
C ASP A 495 -33.43 25.13 -3.33
N TRP A 496 -34.33 25.03 -4.32
CA TRP A 496 -34.18 24.08 -5.44
C TRP A 496 -33.17 24.59 -6.47
N ASP A 497 -31.89 24.43 -6.16
CA ASP A 497 -30.83 24.61 -7.15
C ASP A 497 -30.78 23.37 -8.07
N VAL A 498 -31.65 23.36 -9.10
CA VAL A 498 -31.78 22.28 -10.08
C VAL A 498 -30.44 21.96 -10.76
N ALA A 499 -29.50 22.92 -10.77
CA ALA A 499 -28.16 22.72 -11.31
C ALA A 499 -27.37 21.62 -10.58
N HIS A 500 -27.53 21.47 -9.27
CA HIS A 500 -26.78 20.47 -8.48
C HIS A 500 -27.40 19.07 -8.48
N MET A 501 -28.65 18.90 -8.91
CA MET A 501 -29.26 17.57 -9.04
C MET A 501 -28.72 16.77 -10.23
N ILE A 502 -28.28 17.45 -11.29
CA ILE A 502 -27.73 16.81 -12.49
C ILE A 502 -26.27 16.39 -12.28
N ASP A 503 -25.59 16.88 -11.24
CA ASP A 503 -24.18 16.56 -10.95
C ASP A 503 -23.96 15.10 -10.54
N SER A 504 -25.02 14.38 -10.13
CA SER A 504 -24.94 12.99 -9.74
C SER A 504 -25.26 12.03 -10.88
N PRO A 505 -24.38 11.04 -11.19
CA PRO A 505 -24.68 9.97 -12.13
C PRO A 505 -25.95 9.18 -11.79
N LYS A 506 -26.33 9.14 -10.50
CA LYS A 506 -27.54 8.44 -10.03
C LYS A 506 -28.84 9.07 -10.54
N VAL A 507 -28.82 10.36 -10.87
CA VAL A 507 -29.97 11.11 -11.40
C VAL A 507 -29.85 11.28 -12.92
N ALA A 508 -28.64 11.52 -13.42
CA ALA A 508 -28.39 11.73 -14.84
C ALA A 508 -28.69 10.50 -15.72
N ARG A 509 -28.36 9.29 -15.25
CA ARG A 509 -28.60 8.05 -16.00
C ARG A 509 -30.09 7.73 -16.22
N PRO A 510 -30.97 7.72 -15.19
CA PRO A 510 -32.39 7.53 -15.41
C PRO A 510 -33.02 8.68 -16.21
N LEU A 511 -32.52 9.91 -16.08
CA LEU A 511 -32.96 11.05 -16.89
C LEU A 511 -32.64 10.83 -18.38
N GLY A 512 -31.44 10.34 -18.73
CA GLY A 512 -31.06 10.02 -20.11
C GLY A 512 -31.96 8.95 -20.74
N LEU A 513 -32.30 7.90 -19.98
CA LEU A 513 -33.26 6.87 -20.42
C LEU A 513 -34.67 7.43 -20.61
N LEU A 514 -35.11 8.34 -19.75
CA LEU A 514 -36.38 9.05 -19.90
C LEU A 514 -36.40 9.91 -21.17
N LEU A 515 -35.30 10.59 -21.52
CA LEU A 515 -35.20 11.38 -22.77
C LEU A 515 -35.27 10.49 -24.01
N HIS A 516 -34.68 9.29 -23.97
CA HIS A 516 -34.88 8.26 -24.99
C HIS A 516 -36.35 7.87 -25.14
N LEU A 517 -37.04 7.59 -24.04
CA LEU A 517 -38.46 7.25 -24.04
C LEU A 517 -39.32 8.40 -24.61
N LEU A 518 -39.06 9.64 -24.21
CA LEU A 518 -39.76 10.82 -24.75
C LEU A 518 -39.53 10.99 -26.26
N SER A 519 -38.30 10.77 -26.72
CA SER A 519 -37.95 10.82 -28.14
C SER A 519 -38.67 9.72 -28.94
N PHE A 520 -38.75 8.52 -28.37
CA PHE A 520 -39.50 7.41 -28.94
C PHE A 520 -41.00 7.74 -29.04
N LEU A 521 -41.61 8.31 -28.01
CA LEU A 521 -43.03 8.69 -28.02
C LEU A 521 -43.34 9.77 -29.08
N VAL A 522 -42.47 10.78 -29.21
CA VAL A 522 -42.56 11.80 -30.28
C VAL A 522 -42.50 11.14 -31.66
N LYS A 523 -41.60 10.18 -31.84
CA LYS A 523 -41.41 9.48 -33.10
C LYS A 523 -42.57 8.54 -33.43
N TYR A 524 -43.04 7.79 -32.44
CA TYR A 524 -44.17 6.88 -32.54
C TYR A 524 -45.45 7.60 -32.98
N ALA A 525 -45.73 8.77 -32.39
CA ALA A 525 -46.86 9.62 -32.80
C ALA A 525 -46.75 10.10 -34.27
N SER A 526 -45.52 10.32 -34.75
CA SER A 526 -45.25 10.72 -36.13
C SER A 526 -45.41 9.55 -37.13
N ILE A 527 -44.93 8.35 -36.76
CA ILE A 527 -45.05 7.11 -37.55
C ILE A 527 -46.51 6.71 -37.73
N THR A 528 -47.27 6.68 -36.63
CA THR A 528 -48.71 6.32 -36.65
C THR A 528 -49.53 7.30 -37.49
N LYS A 529 -49.17 8.59 -37.49
CA LYS A 529 -49.78 9.60 -38.37
C LYS A 529 -49.45 9.35 -39.86
N GLN A 530 -48.21 9.01 -40.20
CA GLN A 530 -47.81 8.66 -41.57
C GLN A 530 -48.49 7.38 -42.07
N GLN A 531 -48.60 6.34 -41.24
CA GLN A 531 -49.33 5.11 -41.57
C GLN A 531 -50.83 5.36 -41.76
N LYS A 532 -51.48 6.14 -40.90
CA LYS A 532 -52.90 6.53 -41.10
C LYS A 532 -53.08 7.29 -42.43
N GLN A 533 -52.17 8.19 -42.78
CA GLN A 533 -52.22 8.92 -44.06
C GLN A 533 -51.96 8.04 -45.29
N SER A 534 -51.09 7.03 -45.21
CA SER A 534 -50.83 6.10 -46.32
C SER A 534 -51.98 5.13 -46.55
N VAL A 535 -52.65 4.67 -45.47
CA VAL A 535 -53.87 3.85 -45.52
C VAL A 535 -55.05 4.64 -46.11
N LEU A 536 -55.23 5.92 -45.71
CA LEU A 536 -56.26 6.81 -46.28
C LEU A 536 -56.08 7.08 -47.78
N LYS A 537 -54.84 7.07 -48.29
CA LYS A 537 -54.52 7.27 -49.72
C LYS A 537 -54.89 6.07 -50.61
N LYS A 538 -55.05 4.86 -50.07
CA LYS A 538 -55.23 3.62 -50.85
C LYS A 538 -56.69 3.17 -51.08
N GLY A 539 -57.72 3.93 -50.68
CA GLY A 539 -59.10 3.43 -50.87
C GLY A 539 -60.28 4.37 -50.63
N THR A 540 -60.15 5.70 -50.69
CA THR A 540 -61.31 6.60 -50.43
C THR A 540 -61.45 7.76 -51.42
N SER A 541 -62.70 8.21 -51.65
CA SER A 541 -63.05 9.27 -52.62
C SER A 541 -62.45 10.63 -52.21
N ALA A 542 -62.26 11.53 -53.20
CA ALA A 542 -61.63 12.83 -53.00
C ALA A 542 -62.31 13.71 -51.94
N ALA A 543 -63.63 13.59 -51.77
CA ALA A 543 -64.41 14.33 -50.78
C ALA A 543 -64.13 13.87 -49.34
N TYR A 544 -63.93 12.56 -49.12
CA TYR A 544 -63.59 12.02 -47.81
C TYR A 544 -62.16 12.39 -47.40
N ARG A 545 -61.23 12.42 -48.38
CA ARG A 545 -59.85 12.91 -48.17
C ARG A 545 -59.82 14.37 -47.72
N ALA A 546 -60.63 15.25 -48.31
CA ALA A 546 -60.71 16.65 -47.94
C ALA A 546 -61.26 16.87 -46.52
N SER A 547 -62.29 16.11 -46.12
CA SER A 547 -62.89 16.18 -44.77
C SER A 547 -61.97 15.65 -43.67
N ALA A 548 -61.30 14.52 -43.88
CA ALA A 548 -60.34 13.94 -42.93
C ALA A 548 -59.08 14.83 -42.74
N LEU A 549 -58.60 15.45 -43.82
CA LEU A 549 -57.50 16.43 -43.76
C LEU A 549 -57.91 17.70 -42.99
N ARG A 550 -59.16 18.15 -43.12
CA ARG A 550 -59.69 19.35 -42.45
C ARG A 550 -59.87 19.13 -40.94
N LYS A 551 -60.29 17.93 -40.49
CA LYS A 551 -60.32 17.55 -39.05
C LYS A 551 -58.94 17.37 -38.40
N SER A 552 -57.88 17.10 -39.18
CA SER A 552 -56.52 16.90 -38.65
C SER A 552 -55.72 18.20 -38.43
N LYS A 553 -56.27 19.37 -38.82
CA LYS A 553 -55.56 20.67 -38.82
C LYS A 553 -55.63 21.46 -37.51
N MET A 554 -56.31 20.98 -36.46
CA MET A 554 -56.52 21.72 -35.21
C MET A 554 -55.70 21.23 -34.00
N THR A 555 -54.50 20.72 -34.23
CA THR A 555 -53.53 20.51 -33.15
C THR A 555 -52.19 21.08 -33.58
N VAL A 556 -51.68 22.07 -32.85
CA VAL A 556 -50.27 22.46 -32.94
C VAL A 556 -49.44 21.18 -32.88
N PRO A 557 -48.55 20.91 -33.84
CA PRO A 557 -47.78 19.68 -33.84
C PRO A 557 -46.77 19.79 -32.68
N TRP A 558 -47.15 19.33 -31.51
CA TRP A 558 -46.30 19.31 -30.32
C TRP A 558 -45.03 18.48 -30.53
N ALA A 559 -45.07 17.51 -31.45
CA ALA A 559 -43.95 16.62 -31.77
C ALA A 559 -42.67 17.36 -32.25
N PRO A 560 -42.70 18.21 -33.30
CA PRO A 560 -41.53 18.99 -33.70
C PRO A 560 -41.09 20.01 -32.64
N VAL A 561 -42.02 20.59 -31.88
CA VAL A 561 -41.68 21.49 -30.76
C VAL A 561 -40.91 20.73 -29.67
N LEU A 562 -41.40 19.55 -29.27
CA LEU A 562 -40.76 18.71 -28.27
C LEU A 562 -39.42 18.13 -28.76
N ALA A 563 -39.29 17.79 -30.05
CA ALA A 563 -38.03 17.37 -30.64
C ALA A 563 -36.96 18.48 -30.57
N VAL A 564 -37.34 19.73 -30.82
CA VAL A 564 -36.44 20.90 -30.69
C VAL A 564 -36.05 21.11 -29.22
N ILE A 565 -36.99 20.94 -28.28
CA ILE A 565 -36.71 21.03 -26.84
C ILE A 565 -35.71 19.95 -26.41
N LEU A 566 -35.92 18.70 -26.82
CA LEU A 566 -35.04 17.57 -26.48
C LEU A 566 -33.63 17.75 -27.06
N LEU A 567 -33.52 18.18 -28.32
CA LEU A 567 -32.24 18.49 -28.95
C LEU A 567 -31.53 19.65 -28.25
N SER A 568 -32.28 20.65 -27.83
CA SER A 568 -31.73 21.83 -27.13
C SER A 568 -31.26 21.48 -25.72
N ALA A 569 -31.98 20.62 -25.00
CA ALA A 569 -31.59 20.16 -23.67
C ALA A 569 -30.24 19.41 -23.69
N THR A 570 -30.05 18.49 -24.65
CA THR A 570 -28.77 17.76 -24.77
C THR A 570 -27.64 18.65 -25.29
N ALA A 571 -27.94 19.64 -26.14
CA ALA A 571 -26.95 20.63 -26.58
C ALA A 571 -26.48 21.53 -25.42
N ILE A 572 -27.39 21.93 -24.52
CA ILE A 572 -27.05 22.67 -23.31
C ILE A 572 -26.16 21.83 -22.39
N ASN A 573 -26.51 20.56 -22.14
CA ASN A 573 -25.66 19.66 -21.33
C ASN A 573 -24.27 19.45 -21.94
N THR A 574 -24.20 19.34 -23.27
CA THR A 574 -22.94 19.21 -24.01
C THR A 574 -22.09 20.49 -23.89
N TYR A 575 -22.73 21.65 -24.02
CA TYR A 575 -22.07 22.93 -23.85
C TYR A 575 -21.53 23.07 -22.43
N THR A 576 -22.33 22.80 -21.40
CA THR A 576 -21.89 22.89 -20.00
C THR A 576 -20.76 21.90 -19.71
N LEU A 577 -20.84 20.66 -20.20
CA LEU A 577 -19.80 19.65 -20.01
C LEU A 577 -18.46 20.11 -20.59
N PHE A 578 -18.41 20.62 -21.82
CA PHE A 578 -17.14 20.94 -22.50
C PHE A 578 -16.65 22.38 -22.32
N THR A 579 -17.43 23.25 -21.66
CA THR A 579 -17.03 24.65 -21.41
C THR A 579 -16.81 24.97 -19.93
N LYS A 580 -17.05 24.00 -19.03
CA LYS A 580 -16.71 24.15 -17.62
C LYS A 580 -15.22 23.84 -17.41
N TYR A 581 -14.50 24.84 -16.94
CA TYR A 581 -13.08 24.76 -16.62
C TYR A 581 -12.85 25.22 -15.19
N ARG A 582 -11.92 24.58 -14.50
CA ARG A 582 -11.38 25.02 -13.22
C ARG A 582 -10.03 25.70 -13.48
N ALA A 583 -9.96 26.99 -13.17
CA ALA A 583 -8.74 27.76 -13.28
C ALA A 583 -7.80 27.43 -12.11
N TYR A 584 -6.59 27.00 -12.42
CA TYR A 584 -5.48 26.90 -11.48
C TYR A 584 -4.53 28.05 -11.76
N ARG A 585 -4.44 28.98 -10.82
CA ARG A 585 -3.58 30.16 -10.93
C ARG A 585 -2.34 29.97 -10.09
N MET A 586 -1.19 30.19 -10.71
CA MET A 586 0.12 30.15 -10.10
C MET A 586 0.58 31.60 -9.87
N PHE A 587 0.87 31.93 -8.61
CA PHE A 587 1.26 33.26 -8.21
C PHE A 587 2.74 33.30 -7.86
N MET A 588 3.45 34.32 -8.35
CA MET A 588 4.79 34.66 -7.90
C MET A 588 4.71 35.20 -6.48
N ARG A 589 5.42 34.54 -5.59
CA ARG A 589 5.63 35.04 -4.24
C ARG A 589 6.64 36.19 -4.30
N ARG A 590 6.24 37.40 -3.86
CA ARG A 590 7.14 38.56 -3.80
C ARG A 590 8.13 38.51 -2.63
N ASP A 591 7.75 37.86 -1.53
CA ASP A 591 8.62 37.71 -0.38
C ASP A 591 9.49 36.45 -0.54
N PRO A 592 10.83 36.60 -0.64
CA PRO A 592 11.71 35.44 -0.59
C PRO A 592 11.50 34.74 0.75
N LEU A 593 11.41 33.41 0.74
CA LEU A 593 11.47 32.61 1.96
C LEU A 593 12.74 33.01 2.71
N SER A 594 12.62 33.55 3.92
CA SER A 594 13.76 33.82 4.79
C SER A 594 14.27 32.48 5.35
N SER A 595 14.86 31.67 4.47
CA SER A 595 15.67 30.52 4.84
C SER A 595 17.14 30.93 4.71
N PRO A 596 18.03 30.56 5.64
CA PRO A 596 19.47 30.81 5.51
C PRO A 596 20.10 30.13 4.27
N ASN A 597 19.34 29.28 3.56
CA ASN A 597 19.72 28.68 2.27
C ASN A 597 19.01 29.31 1.05
N ALA A 598 18.12 30.29 1.23
CA ALA A 598 17.44 30.95 0.11
C ALA A 598 18.37 31.99 -0.53
N ARG A 599 18.78 31.75 -1.78
CA ARG A 599 19.46 32.75 -2.60
C ARG A 599 18.44 33.48 -3.47
N LYS A 600 18.54 34.81 -3.54
CA LYS A 600 17.84 35.58 -4.60
C LYS A 600 18.47 35.18 -5.94
N VAL A 601 17.74 34.41 -6.74
CA VAL A 601 18.05 34.26 -8.16
C VAL A 601 17.60 35.57 -8.81
N GLN A 602 18.58 36.35 -9.28
CA GLN A 602 18.29 37.48 -10.15
C GLN A 602 17.94 36.88 -11.50
N LEU A 603 16.64 36.82 -11.81
CA LEU A 603 16.19 36.50 -13.15
C LEU A 603 16.66 37.63 -14.07
N ASP A 604 17.73 37.36 -14.81
CA ASP A 604 18.08 38.16 -15.97
C ASP A 604 17.01 37.86 -17.02
N LEU A 605 15.98 38.71 -17.07
CA LEU A 605 14.95 38.71 -18.11
C LEU A 605 15.56 39.22 -19.43
N ASN A 606 16.57 38.51 -19.93
CA ASN A 606 16.87 38.53 -21.36
C ASN A 606 15.98 37.47 -22.02
N LEU A 607 14.80 37.94 -22.42
CA LEU A 607 13.67 37.21 -23.04
C LEU A 607 13.99 36.48 -24.36
N ASP A 608 15.26 36.32 -24.74
CA ASP A 608 15.65 35.83 -26.08
C ASP A 608 16.64 34.65 -26.10
N GLN A 609 17.16 34.14 -24.97
CA GLN A 609 18.23 33.12 -24.99
C GLN A 609 18.00 31.83 -24.18
N SER A 610 16.81 31.56 -23.64
CA SER A 610 16.47 30.25 -23.03
C SER A 610 15.55 29.39 -23.91
N ARG A 611 15.62 29.57 -25.23
CA ARG A 611 14.75 28.90 -26.22
C ARG A 611 15.11 27.44 -26.55
N GLU A 612 16.05 26.83 -25.84
CA GLU A 612 16.43 25.43 -26.03
C GLU A 612 16.11 24.60 -24.77
N GLY A 613 14.88 24.09 -24.71
CA GLY A 613 14.56 23.00 -23.77
C GLY A 613 13.14 22.97 -23.21
N THR A 614 12.41 24.09 -23.22
CA THR A 614 10.96 24.05 -22.99
C THR A 614 10.28 23.92 -24.35
N PRO A 615 9.41 22.91 -24.56
CA PRO A 615 8.53 22.98 -25.72
C PRO A 615 7.61 24.19 -25.49
N GLU A 616 7.80 25.25 -26.27
CA GLU A 616 6.69 26.10 -26.68
C GLU A 616 5.66 25.15 -27.31
N ILE A 617 4.78 24.59 -26.49
CA ILE A 617 3.52 24.05 -27.00
C ILE A 617 2.67 25.28 -27.27
N GLU A 618 3.05 26.04 -28.31
CA GLU A 618 2.02 26.68 -29.12
C GLU A 618 1.04 25.57 -29.44
N ARG A 619 -0.18 25.72 -28.92
CA ARG A 619 -1.31 24.84 -29.21
C ARG A 619 -1.44 24.82 -30.74
N ARG A 620 -0.81 23.83 -31.38
CA ARG A 620 -0.85 23.67 -32.83
C ARG A 620 -2.31 23.38 -33.13
N LYS A 621 -3.05 24.42 -33.54
CA LYS A 621 -4.47 24.33 -33.88
C LYS A 621 -4.57 23.25 -34.94
N THR A 622 -5.06 22.10 -34.54
CA THR A 622 -5.33 21.02 -35.47
C THR A 622 -6.53 21.42 -36.33
N VAL A 623 -6.72 20.76 -37.47
CA VAL A 623 -7.94 20.93 -38.27
C VAL A 623 -9.19 20.62 -37.41
N GLY A 624 -9.05 19.72 -36.41
CA GLY A 624 -10.05 19.45 -35.38
C GLY A 624 -10.38 20.65 -34.48
N ASP A 625 -9.38 21.41 -34.03
CA ASP A 625 -9.59 22.64 -33.24
C ASP A 625 -10.38 23.72 -34.00
N SER A 626 -10.15 23.81 -35.31
CA SER A 626 -10.88 24.74 -36.18
C SER A 626 -12.33 24.28 -36.38
N LEU A 627 -12.56 22.97 -36.51
CA LEU A 627 -13.90 22.40 -36.60
C LEU A 627 -14.68 22.54 -35.28
N VAL A 628 -14.03 22.33 -34.13
CA VAL A 628 -14.60 22.51 -32.78
C VAL A 628 -14.88 23.99 -32.50
N MET A 629 -14.01 24.90 -32.95
CA MET A 629 -14.30 26.33 -32.89
C MET A 629 -15.48 26.70 -33.79
N VAL A 630 -15.57 26.20 -35.01
CA VAL A 630 -16.70 26.51 -35.92
C VAL A 630 -18.00 25.93 -35.39
N VAL A 631 -18.02 24.65 -34.97
CA VAL A 631 -19.21 24.00 -34.38
C VAL A 631 -19.59 24.66 -33.06
N GLY A 632 -18.62 24.97 -32.21
CA GLY A 632 -18.82 25.68 -30.96
C GLY A 632 -19.27 27.13 -31.14
N PHE A 633 -18.81 27.81 -32.20
CA PHE A 633 -19.25 29.16 -32.58
C PHE A 633 -20.69 29.12 -33.12
N VAL A 634 -20.98 28.20 -34.06
CA VAL A 634 -22.35 27.97 -34.56
C VAL A 634 -23.31 27.65 -33.42
N TRP A 635 -22.93 26.76 -32.50
CA TRP A 635 -23.75 26.43 -31.33
C TRP A 635 -23.86 27.58 -30.33
N LYS A 636 -22.78 28.31 -30.06
CA LYS A 636 -22.78 29.48 -29.17
C LYS A 636 -23.70 30.58 -29.70
N TYR A 637 -23.67 30.88 -31.00
CA TYR A 637 -24.56 31.86 -31.60
C TYR A 637 -25.99 31.35 -31.75
N PHE A 638 -26.20 30.07 -32.04
CA PHE A 638 -27.53 29.45 -32.05
C PHE A 638 -28.18 29.49 -30.65
N ILE A 639 -27.42 29.23 -29.57
CA ILE A 639 -27.87 29.37 -28.17
C ILE A 639 -28.07 30.85 -27.80
N LEU A 640 -27.15 31.75 -28.18
CA LEU A 640 -27.24 33.17 -27.84
C LEU A 640 -28.35 33.93 -28.61
N LEU A 641 -28.69 33.53 -29.84
CA LEU A 641 -29.71 34.20 -30.65
C LEU A 641 -31.11 33.62 -30.45
N ILE A 642 -31.24 32.30 -30.29
CA ILE A 642 -32.55 31.64 -30.18
C ILE A 642 -32.97 31.47 -28.71
N TRP A 643 -32.02 31.10 -27.84
CA TRP A 643 -32.35 30.67 -26.48
C TRP A 643 -32.11 31.72 -25.40
N ARG A 644 -31.26 32.73 -25.65
CA ARG A 644 -31.01 33.81 -24.69
C ARG A 644 -32.27 34.59 -24.28
N PRO A 645 -33.22 34.91 -25.18
CA PRO A 645 -34.49 35.51 -24.79
C PRO A 645 -35.35 34.54 -23.98
N LEU A 646 -35.31 33.24 -24.31
CA LEU A 646 -36.12 32.21 -23.68
C LEU A 646 -35.61 31.88 -22.26
N LEU A 647 -34.30 31.76 -22.06
CA LEU A 647 -33.64 31.48 -20.78
C LEU A 647 -33.81 32.61 -19.76
N ILE A 648 -33.84 33.86 -20.24
CA ILE A 648 -34.18 35.04 -19.42
C ILE A 648 -35.66 34.99 -18.99
N LEU A 649 -36.55 34.50 -19.87
CA LEU A 649 -37.99 34.38 -19.60
C LEU A 649 -38.34 33.34 -18.52
N ILE A 650 -37.51 32.29 -18.37
CA ILE A 650 -37.63 31.23 -17.34
C ILE A 650 -36.75 31.48 -16.10
N GLY A 651 -36.17 32.69 -15.97
CA GLY A 651 -35.54 33.13 -14.74
C GLY A 651 -34.16 32.51 -14.45
N ILE A 652 -33.45 31.99 -15.46
CA ILE A 652 -32.07 31.49 -15.29
C ILE A 652 -31.10 32.65 -15.57
N PRO A 653 -30.48 33.28 -14.54
CA PRO A 653 -29.47 34.29 -14.78
C PRO A 653 -28.22 33.61 -15.34
N LEU A 654 -27.82 33.99 -16.56
CA LEU A 654 -26.46 33.72 -17.05
C LEU A 654 -25.52 34.64 -16.27
N LYS A 655 -25.13 34.22 -15.05
CA LYS A 655 -24.17 34.94 -14.23
C LYS A 655 -22.91 35.12 -15.06
N LYS A 656 -22.52 36.38 -15.29
CA LYS A 656 -21.16 36.72 -15.71
C LYS A 656 -20.26 36.09 -14.65
N GLN A 657 -19.34 35.23 -15.07
CA GLN A 657 -18.31 34.67 -14.22
C GLN A 657 -17.73 35.84 -13.40
N ASP A 658 -17.90 35.79 -12.08
CA ASP A 658 -17.43 36.80 -11.16
C ASP A 658 -15.90 36.86 -11.30
N LYS A 659 -15.41 37.73 -12.20
CA LYS A 659 -14.07 38.30 -12.08
C LYS A 659 -14.18 39.25 -10.90
N ASN A 660 -13.98 38.74 -9.69
CA ASN A 660 -13.52 39.46 -8.50
C ASN A 660 -13.57 38.51 -7.31
N GLU A 661 -12.59 37.61 -7.20
CA GLU A 661 -12.05 37.30 -5.88
C GLU A 661 -10.81 38.17 -5.70
N ALA A 662 -10.80 38.91 -4.59
CA ALA A 662 -9.82 39.92 -4.28
C ALA A 662 -8.40 39.34 -4.38
N LEU A 663 -7.58 39.95 -5.24
CA LEU A 663 -6.14 39.82 -5.22
C LEU A 663 -5.67 40.01 -3.78
N ARG A 664 -4.99 39.01 -3.20
CA ARG A 664 -4.18 39.23 -2.00
C ARG A 664 -3.15 40.27 -2.38
N ASP A 665 -3.18 41.37 -1.64
CA ASP A 665 -2.35 42.54 -1.87
C ASP A 665 -0.87 42.12 -1.99
N GLY A 666 -0.27 42.36 -3.16
CA GLY A 666 1.17 42.17 -3.38
C GLY A 666 1.66 40.88 -4.07
N GLN A 667 0.84 40.00 -4.64
CA GLN A 667 1.33 38.85 -5.44
C GLN A 667 1.12 39.04 -6.95
N THR A 668 2.11 38.71 -7.78
CA THR A 668 2.04 38.83 -9.25
C THR A 668 1.70 37.46 -9.84
N GLU A 669 0.59 37.30 -10.56
CA GLU A 669 0.24 36.04 -11.24
C GLU A 669 1.22 35.75 -12.39
N ILE A 670 1.78 34.53 -12.46
CA ILE A 670 2.75 34.14 -13.52
C ILE A 670 2.07 33.28 -14.59
N TYR A 671 1.30 32.27 -14.17
CA TYR A 671 0.66 31.32 -15.08
C TYR A 671 -0.75 30.96 -14.60
N GLN A 672 -1.70 30.86 -15.54
CA GLN A 672 -3.03 30.32 -15.31
C GLN A 672 -3.23 29.09 -16.20
N ILE A 673 -3.53 27.95 -15.60
CA ILE A 673 -3.90 26.72 -16.31
C ILE A 673 -5.40 26.48 -16.09
N ASP A 674 -6.18 26.61 -17.15
CA ASP A 674 -7.61 26.29 -17.14
C ASP A 674 -7.81 24.80 -17.45
N MET A 675 -7.96 23.99 -16.40
CA MET A 675 -8.18 22.56 -16.53
C MET A 675 -9.66 22.23 -16.76
N TRP A 676 -9.94 21.30 -17.66
CA TRP A 676 -11.31 20.85 -17.91
C TRP A 676 -11.91 20.20 -16.65
N ASP A 677 -13.04 20.74 -16.16
CA ASP A 677 -13.72 20.28 -14.94
C ASP A 677 -14.86 19.33 -15.31
N VAL A 678 -14.54 18.04 -15.33
CA VAL A 678 -15.47 16.99 -15.75
C VAL A 678 -16.53 16.81 -14.68
N ASN A 679 -17.77 17.20 -15.00
CA ASN A 679 -18.92 16.93 -14.17
C ASN A 679 -19.45 15.51 -14.42
N ASP A 680 -19.40 14.67 -13.40
CA ASP A 680 -19.75 13.24 -13.50
C ASP A 680 -21.18 13.00 -14.02
N GLY A 681 -22.13 13.82 -13.61
CA GLY A 681 -23.52 13.67 -14.02
C GLY A 681 -23.81 14.23 -15.43
N SER A 682 -23.24 15.37 -15.82
CA SER A 682 -23.31 15.84 -17.21
C SER A 682 -22.63 14.88 -18.18
N LEU A 683 -21.52 14.27 -17.77
CA LEU A 683 -20.83 13.23 -18.54
C LEU A 683 -21.71 11.98 -18.68
N ALA A 684 -22.31 11.51 -17.59
CA ALA A 684 -23.22 10.35 -17.61
C ALA A 684 -24.47 10.60 -18.47
N LEU A 685 -25.02 11.83 -18.47
CA LEU A 685 -26.13 12.21 -19.34
C LEU A 685 -25.69 12.28 -20.81
N PHE A 686 -24.48 12.77 -21.09
CA PHE A 686 -23.91 12.82 -22.44
C PHE A 686 -23.61 11.42 -23.01
N GLU A 687 -23.15 10.50 -22.17
CA GLU A 687 -22.92 9.09 -22.53
C GLU A 687 -24.22 8.43 -22.98
N ILE A 688 -25.29 8.59 -22.19
CA ILE A 688 -26.58 7.91 -22.43
C ILE A 688 -27.43 8.64 -23.48
N TYR A 689 -27.47 9.98 -23.48
CA TYR A 689 -28.34 10.75 -24.39
C TYR A 689 -27.66 12.03 -24.89
N SER A 690 -26.78 11.86 -25.88
CA SER A 690 -26.06 12.97 -26.53
C SER A 690 -26.86 13.65 -27.66
N PRO A 691 -26.36 14.78 -28.22
CA PRO A 691 -26.96 15.40 -29.41
C PRO A 691 -27.03 14.46 -30.61
N ALA A 692 -26.04 13.57 -30.78
CA ALA A 692 -26.07 12.56 -31.83
C ALA A 692 -27.23 11.58 -31.66
N HIS A 693 -27.55 11.17 -30.43
CA HIS A 693 -28.71 10.33 -30.14
C HIS A 693 -30.04 11.05 -30.45
N ALA A 694 -30.17 12.33 -30.08
CA ALA A 694 -31.34 13.12 -30.43
C ALA A 694 -31.53 13.26 -31.95
N LEU A 695 -30.45 13.49 -32.70
CA LEU A 695 -30.46 13.54 -34.16
C LEU A 695 -30.83 12.18 -34.77
N CYS A 696 -30.35 11.07 -34.20
CA CYS A 696 -30.77 9.72 -34.61
C CYS A 696 -32.30 9.58 -34.53
N TRP A 697 -32.92 9.94 -33.41
CA TRP A 697 -34.37 9.87 -33.25
C TRP A 697 -35.13 10.73 -34.27
N ILE A 698 -34.62 11.91 -34.59
CA ILE A 698 -35.22 12.80 -35.59
C ILE A 698 -35.14 12.16 -36.99
N PHE A 699 -33.99 11.61 -37.39
CA PHE A 699 -33.73 11.20 -38.78
C PHE A 699 -33.91 9.70 -39.09
N LEU A 700 -34.14 8.84 -38.09
CA LEU A 700 -34.19 7.36 -38.24
C LEU A 700 -35.17 6.78 -39.29
N ASN A 701 -36.10 7.58 -39.82
CA ASN A 701 -37.15 7.10 -40.76
C ASN A 701 -36.89 7.49 -42.23
N ALA A 702 -35.79 8.19 -42.52
CA ALA A 702 -35.55 8.63 -43.88
C ALA A 702 -34.92 7.49 -44.69
N SER A 703 -35.58 7.08 -45.78
CA SER A 703 -35.06 6.16 -46.80
C SER A 703 -33.87 6.74 -47.59
N ASN A 704 -33.20 7.75 -47.05
CA ASN A 704 -32.16 8.53 -47.70
C ASN A 704 -30.85 8.33 -46.95
N TRP A 705 -29.93 7.60 -47.58
CA TRP A 705 -28.60 7.23 -47.09
C TRP A 705 -27.78 8.43 -46.58
N ILE A 706 -28.08 9.64 -47.06
CA ILE A 706 -27.45 10.89 -46.62
C ILE A 706 -27.63 11.10 -45.10
N TYR A 707 -28.77 10.75 -44.52
CA TYR A 707 -29.00 10.91 -43.08
C TYR A 707 -28.22 9.92 -42.23
N LEU A 708 -27.98 8.71 -42.75
CA LEU A 708 -27.12 7.72 -42.09
C LEU A 708 -25.68 8.23 -42.03
N ILE A 709 -25.19 8.82 -43.13
CA ILE A 709 -23.86 9.44 -43.15
C ILE A 709 -23.79 10.60 -42.15
N LEU A 710 -24.79 11.48 -42.11
CA LEU A 710 -24.83 12.59 -41.15
C LEU A 710 -24.83 12.10 -39.69
N ILE A 711 -25.55 11.01 -39.38
CA ILE A 711 -25.54 10.38 -38.06
C ILE A 711 -24.16 9.79 -37.73
N MET A 712 -23.53 9.08 -38.67
CA MET A 712 -22.19 8.51 -38.45
C MET A 712 -21.13 9.59 -38.25
N VAL A 713 -21.19 10.67 -39.03
CA VAL A 713 -20.33 11.85 -38.84
C VAL A 713 -20.58 12.51 -37.48
N ALA A 714 -21.84 12.61 -37.03
CA ALA A 714 -22.19 13.16 -35.72
C ALA A 714 -21.62 12.30 -34.58
N LEU A 715 -21.81 10.97 -34.62
CA LEU A 715 -21.27 10.04 -33.61
C LEU A 715 -19.72 10.03 -33.61
N TRP A 716 -19.10 10.00 -34.78
CA TRP A 716 -17.64 10.09 -34.92
C TRP A 716 -17.10 11.40 -34.34
N SER A 717 -17.72 12.54 -34.66
CA SER A 717 -17.30 13.85 -34.16
C SER A 717 -17.43 13.95 -32.63
N GLN A 718 -18.48 13.37 -32.05
CA GLN A 718 -18.68 13.31 -30.61
C GLN A 718 -17.57 12.52 -29.90
N ILE A 719 -17.22 11.33 -30.40
CA ILE A 719 -16.17 10.50 -29.80
C ILE A 719 -14.82 11.21 -29.93
N HIS A 720 -14.54 11.83 -31.08
CA HIS A 720 -13.30 12.55 -31.31
C HIS A 720 -13.11 13.71 -30.32
N VAL A 721 -14.15 14.53 -30.10
CA VAL A 721 -14.11 15.64 -29.12
C VAL A 721 -13.89 15.12 -27.68
N MET A 722 -14.54 14.01 -27.31
CA MET A 722 -14.34 13.40 -25.98
C MET A 722 -12.90 12.93 -25.76
N VAL A 723 -12.34 12.20 -26.74
CA VAL A 723 -10.96 11.69 -26.67
C VAL A 723 -9.95 12.84 -26.59
N ASP A 724 -10.14 13.88 -27.38
CA ASP A 724 -9.25 15.05 -27.38
C ASP A 724 -9.30 15.80 -26.04
N LYS A 725 -10.49 16.05 -25.49
CA LYS A 725 -10.66 16.70 -24.18
C LYS A 725 -10.09 15.87 -23.03
N TYR A 726 -10.26 14.56 -23.04
CA TYR A 726 -9.69 13.67 -22.04
C TYR A 726 -8.16 13.58 -22.14
N THR A 727 -7.63 13.55 -23.36
CA THR A 727 -6.18 13.59 -23.61
C THR A 727 -5.57 14.89 -23.10
N GLN A 728 -6.25 16.01 -23.34
CA GLN A 728 -5.83 17.32 -22.81
C GLN A 728 -5.88 17.34 -21.27
N LEU A 729 -6.93 16.81 -20.64
CA LEU A 729 -7.02 16.71 -19.18
C LEU A 729 -5.87 15.92 -18.56
N LEU A 730 -5.45 14.81 -19.19
CA LEU A 730 -4.30 14.03 -18.74
C LEU A 730 -2.99 14.82 -18.86
N LYS A 731 -2.78 15.53 -19.97
CA LYS A 731 -1.62 16.41 -20.16
C LYS A 731 -1.58 17.53 -19.11
N ASP A 732 -2.71 18.21 -18.90
CA ASP A 732 -2.80 19.30 -17.93
C ASP A 732 -2.58 18.81 -16.49
N LYS A 733 -3.09 17.61 -16.14
CA LYS A 733 -2.83 16.97 -14.84
C LYS A 733 -1.35 16.65 -14.64
N LEU A 734 -0.68 16.14 -15.68
CA LEU A 734 0.76 15.85 -15.63
C LEU A 734 1.59 17.12 -15.48
N ILE A 735 1.20 18.22 -16.15
CA ILE A 735 1.85 19.53 -15.99
C ILE A 735 1.66 20.04 -14.57
N VAL A 736 0.44 20.05 -14.03
CA VAL A 736 0.19 20.49 -12.65
C VAL A 736 0.92 19.62 -11.63
N GLN A 737 0.93 18.30 -11.81
CA GLN A 737 1.69 17.40 -10.94
C GLN A 737 3.20 17.62 -11.08
N GLY A 738 3.70 17.84 -12.29
CA GLY A 738 5.10 18.16 -12.57
C GLY A 738 5.53 19.47 -11.92
N GLU A 739 4.73 20.53 -12.05
CA GLU A 739 5.01 21.84 -11.44
C GLU A 739 4.87 21.81 -9.91
N VAL A 740 3.88 21.11 -9.36
CA VAL A 740 3.75 20.92 -7.89
C VAL A 740 4.94 20.11 -7.35
N MET A 741 5.41 19.11 -8.10
CA MET A 741 6.61 18.34 -7.75
C MET A 741 7.89 19.14 -7.98
N HIS A 742 7.93 20.05 -8.96
CA HIS A 742 9.05 20.95 -9.21
C HIS A 742 9.15 22.01 -8.10
N GLU A 743 8.04 22.61 -7.68
CA GLU A 743 7.95 23.52 -6.53
C GLU A 743 8.28 22.78 -5.23
N TYR A 744 7.84 21.53 -5.07
CA TYR A 744 8.23 20.67 -3.96
C TYR A 744 9.73 20.36 -3.98
N ASN A 745 10.30 20.05 -5.15
CA ASN A 745 11.73 19.80 -5.30
C ASN A 745 12.55 21.06 -5.05
N GLU A 746 12.20 22.22 -5.61
CA GLU A 746 12.93 23.47 -5.32
C GLU A 746 12.75 23.95 -3.87
N SER A 747 11.56 23.76 -3.27
CA SER A 747 11.27 24.25 -1.92
C SER A 747 11.75 23.30 -0.81
N PHE A 748 11.85 22.00 -1.08
CA PHE A 748 12.11 20.98 -0.04
C PHE A 748 13.20 19.97 -0.40
N VAL A 749 13.62 19.88 -1.67
CA VAL A 749 14.60 18.88 -2.11
C VAL A 749 15.63 19.48 -3.06
N HIS A 750 16.60 20.22 -2.51
CA HIS A 750 17.98 20.02 -2.95
C HIS A 750 18.99 20.11 -1.79
N PRO A 751 19.83 19.07 -1.60
CA PRO A 751 21.16 19.24 -1.02
C PRO A 751 22.08 19.95 -2.02
N ARG A 752 23.09 20.65 -1.52
CA ARG A 752 24.14 21.29 -2.33
C ARG A 752 24.77 20.25 -3.28
N VAL A 753 24.64 20.44 -4.58
CA VAL A 753 25.62 19.87 -5.52
C VAL A 753 26.77 20.86 -5.56
N PHE A 754 27.94 20.39 -5.16
CA PHE A 754 29.15 21.20 -5.03
C PHE A 754 29.50 21.88 -6.35
N LYS A 755 30.22 23.00 -6.26
CA LYS A 755 30.84 23.65 -7.42
C LYS A 755 31.95 22.72 -7.89
N ALA A 756 31.94 22.29 -9.15
CA ALA A 756 32.98 21.43 -9.71
C ALA A 756 34.37 21.99 -9.38
N THR A 757 35.16 21.22 -8.64
CA THR A 757 36.54 21.52 -8.31
C THR A 757 37.41 20.43 -8.91
N ARG A 758 38.23 20.81 -9.88
CA ARG A 758 39.20 19.90 -10.50
C ARG A 758 40.26 19.55 -9.46
N ASP A 759 40.33 18.29 -9.06
CA ASP A 759 41.43 17.81 -8.23
C ASP A 759 42.71 17.80 -9.07
N ALA A 760 43.66 18.67 -8.72
CA ALA A 760 44.93 18.81 -9.43
C ALA A 760 45.80 17.54 -9.37
N SER A 761 45.49 16.60 -8.47
CA SER A 761 46.26 15.36 -8.30
C SER A 761 45.72 14.18 -9.11
N VAL A 762 44.41 14.16 -9.42
CA VAL A 762 43.76 12.98 -10.04
C VAL A 762 43.20 13.24 -11.45
N GLN A 763 43.24 14.49 -11.93
CA GLN A 763 42.79 14.92 -13.28
C GLN A 763 41.46 14.32 -13.76
N THR A 764 40.51 14.09 -12.86
CA THR A 764 39.15 13.65 -13.18
C THR A 764 38.16 14.74 -12.78
N GLU A 765 37.11 14.91 -13.58
CA GLU A 765 36.01 15.84 -13.32
C GLU A 765 34.84 15.05 -12.72
N GLU A 766 34.33 15.49 -11.56
CA GLU A 766 33.01 15.12 -11.02
C GLU A 766 32.09 16.34 -10.99
#